data_AF-A0AA88XS26-F1
#
_entry.id   AF-A0AA88XS26-F1
#
_cell.length_a   1.000
_cell.length_b   1.000
_cell.length_c   1.000
_cell.angle_alpha   90.00
_cell.angle_beta   90.00
_cell.angle_gamma   90.00
#
_symmetry.space_group_name_H-M   'P 1'
#
loop_
_entity.id
_entity.type
_entity.pdbx_description
1 polymer ?
#
loop_
_entity_poly.entity_id
_entity_poly.type
_entity_poly.pdbx_seq_one_letter_code
_entity_poly.pdbx_strand_id
1 'polypeptide(L)'
;MDMITHRQKLIKLADSSKHGWSVVEQYEAHQLADNSDDEKRIYKAEARCDKNLREERMKKNRASRRWTPYSQHTAPPPTQANTTSTSSTVTSTGPKPGVCFACGVPGHWRKDCQATKQATSTKLSTISSTSSNILSPVGRLKSHYNDWLAINAHSYILNVIREGYALPFYELPISKVIKNNKSSIDNPEIVSTEIKKLLDLECISEVFETPTVVNPLTVAFNRSGKARLVLDCRHVNLFLYKFKFRLEDGSVARVMFEKNDWVFTFDLKSAYHHIEIKESHRQYLGFSWKENDTVRYFVFNVMPFGLSTAAHIFTKLTRCVVKYWRENGIRIIMYLDDGLSGSESFMNSQALSSKVKSDLIKLGFLIADEKCAWTPVQRTTWLGCVWDFSTGKVEITQARIERLTSSLDQAIAQVCNASLLLKARHLASLAGQIISMQVALGKSVRMFTRAMFHCLKSKASWNAPVLIDKKVLDEMIFWRENCSVLNGSSLVTTCEVKEYDCIVYSDASHTGYGGYILDKPGSEVIGLWSDSEVEQSSTWRELVAMSRVFNSICHCLEGHTIKWYTDNKNVHHIMQVGSKNPVLHDIVVDMARGSESRSIQIDTEWVPREQNIQADFLSRCHDSDDWQIAPLVFIHLDKIWGPHTIDRFASDYNTKCVRFNSRWWCPGERLKPRIASLCDQSGVVMDPVNDHLCNRMCDYMLQCRSEQTKSKYFSLFSRWEQFASSKSVNAIPANPIHIALFITSLLDSGSSYGVISAVKYSVKFVHSLHGYDDPTDNPFINNLVESAKRHASKPVNKKDVITRDHLITLCNLYKDNDDLLVVRDLCMILTAFAAFLRFDELVSLKCNDIRFFDNYFSIKIRKSKTDQYRMGSEVIVSKGDTVACPFSMMKRYFDIACIDECSDSFLFRPIFRSKSSCKLIYKNKCLSYTRCRECLVGRLKEVAGNLDIGLHSLRAGGASAAANASVNERCWKRHGRWRSESAKDGYIADSLHSRLSVTKSLNL
;
A
#
# COMPACT_ATOMS: atom_id res chain seq x y z
N MET A 1 -59.05 -4.10 23.64
CA MET A 1 -58.12 -2.99 23.33
C MET A 1 -56.72 -3.48 22.95
N ASP A 2 -56.13 -4.45 23.67
CA ASP A 2 -54.73 -4.89 23.45
C ASP A 2 -54.36 -5.43 22.06
N MET A 3 -55.23 -6.20 21.38
CA MET A 3 -54.90 -6.73 20.05
C MET A 3 -54.79 -5.64 18.98
N ILE A 4 -55.55 -4.53 19.12
CA ILE A 4 -55.52 -3.43 18.15
C ILE A 4 -54.26 -2.60 18.35
N THR A 5 -53.90 -2.28 19.60
CA THR A 5 -52.65 -1.58 19.93
C THR A 5 -51.42 -2.41 19.56
N HIS A 6 -51.45 -3.73 19.76
CA HIS A 6 -50.37 -4.61 19.31
C HIS A 6 -50.23 -4.60 17.79
N ARG A 7 -51.33 -4.76 17.03
CA ARG A 7 -51.29 -4.68 15.56
C ARG A 7 -50.83 -3.32 15.05
N GLN A 8 -51.29 -2.22 15.62
CA GLN A 8 -50.85 -0.87 15.24
C GLN A 8 -49.35 -0.67 15.49
N LYS A 9 -48.80 -1.26 16.57
CA LYS A 9 -47.37 -1.23 16.86
C LYS A 9 -46.56 -2.03 15.84
N LEU A 10 -47.01 -3.23 15.45
CA LEU A 10 -46.32 -4.03 14.43
C LEU A 10 -46.35 -3.34 13.05
N ILE A 11 -47.47 -2.70 12.69
CA ILE A 11 -47.58 -1.91 11.45
C ILE A 11 -46.62 -0.72 11.48
N LYS A 12 -46.61 0.07 12.57
CA LYS A 12 -45.66 1.17 12.73
C LYS A 12 -44.20 0.71 12.71
N LEU A 13 -43.91 -0.47 13.26
CA LEU A 13 -42.57 -1.06 13.24
C LEU A 13 -42.16 -1.46 11.80
N ALA A 14 -43.08 -2.04 11.03
CA ALA A 14 -42.84 -2.36 9.62
C ALA A 14 -42.64 -1.09 8.77
N ASP A 15 -43.47 -0.06 8.97
CA ASP A 15 -43.41 1.18 8.18
C ASP A 15 -42.19 2.05 8.50
N SER A 16 -41.75 2.06 9.77
CA SER A 16 -40.59 2.85 10.21
C SER A 16 -39.25 2.14 9.99
N SER A 17 -39.25 0.82 9.86
CA SER A 17 -38.03 0.06 9.63
C SER A 17 -37.72 -0.10 8.14
N LYS A 18 -36.45 0.13 7.77
CA LYS A 18 -35.93 -0.10 6.41
C LYS A 18 -36.07 -1.55 5.89
N HIS A 19 -36.45 -2.49 6.76
CA HIS A 19 -36.61 -3.91 6.45
C HIS A 19 -38.07 -4.37 6.37
N GLY A 20 -39.03 -3.46 6.58
CA GLY A 20 -40.46 -3.76 6.51
C GLY A 20 -40.90 -4.83 7.50
N TRP A 21 -41.82 -5.68 7.05
CA TRP A 21 -42.36 -6.81 7.81
C TRP A 21 -41.32 -7.84 8.26
N SER A 22 -40.12 -7.87 7.66
CA SER A 22 -39.05 -8.79 8.08
C SER A 22 -38.56 -8.52 9.51
N VAL A 23 -38.60 -7.24 9.93
CA VAL A 23 -38.26 -6.86 11.31
C VAL A 23 -39.36 -7.27 12.28
N VAL A 24 -40.62 -7.26 11.85
CA VAL A 24 -41.75 -7.74 12.65
C VAL A 24 -41.60 -9.23 12.96
N GLU A 25 -41.26 -10.07 11.97
CA GLU A 25 -41.00 -11.50 12.21
C GLU A 25 -39.88 -11.73 13.23
N GLN A 26 -38.75 -11.03 13.10
CA GLN A 26 -37.62 -11.16 14.04
C GLN A 26 -37.94 -10.59 15.43
N TYR A 27 -38.81 -9.58 15.48
CA TYR A 27 -39.31 -9.02 16.71
C TYR A 27 -40.27 -10.01 17.39
N GLU A 28 -41.25 -10.57 16.70
CA GLU A 28 -42.25 -11.52 17.24
C GLU A 28 -41.68 -12.90 17.62
N ALA A 29 -40.56 -13.32 17.00
CA ALA A 29 -39.89 -14.59 17.29
C ALA A 29 -39.37 -14.73 18.75
N HIS A 30 -39.40 -13.66 19.55
CA HIS A 30 -39.06 -13.68 20.97
C HIS A 30 -40.27 -13.25 21.80
N GLN A 31 -40.58 -13.90 22.93
CA GLN A 31 -41.78 -13.54 23.72
C GLN A 31 -41.59 -12.24 24.53
N LEU A 32 -42.69 -11.48 24.65
CA LEU A 32 -42.84 -10.10 25.17
C LEU A 32 -41.93 -9.76 26.37
N ALA A 33 -41.24 -8.63 26.29
CA ALA A 33 -40.42 -8.06 27.36
C ALA A 33 -40.97 -6.68 27.77
N ASP A 34 -40.85 -6.32 29.05
CA ASP A 34 -41.33 -5.04 29.62
C ASP A 34 -40.75 -3.81 28.91
N ASN A 35 -41.46 -2.68 29.01
CA ASN A 35 -41.30 -1.45 28.24
C ASN A 35 -39.84 -0.97 28.01
N SER A 36 -38.91 -1.16 28.96
CA SER A 36 -37.50 -0.74 28.81
C SER A 36 -36.65 -1.69 27.95
N ASP A 37 -37.05 -2.95 27.82
CA ASP A 37 -36.37 -3.96 27.00
C ASP A 37 -36.96 -4.09 25.60
N ASP A 38 -38.11 -3.46 25.37
CA ASP A 38 -38.82 -3.51 24.11
C ASP A 38 -38.10 -2.73 22.98
N GLU A 39 -37.56 -1.54 23.28
CA GLU A 39 -36.67 -0.81 22.35
C GLU A 39 -35.39 -1.60 22.05
N LYS A 40 -34.83 -2.28 23.06
CA LYS A 40 -33.66 -3.14 22.85
C LYS A 40 -34.01 -4.35 21.98
N ARG A 41 -35.24 -4.86 22.06
CA ARG A 41 -35.73 -5.94 21.20
C ARG A 41 -35.93 -5.48 19.77
N ILE A 42 -36.49 -4.28 19.55
CA ILE A 42 -36.59 -3.66 18.23
C ILE A 42 -35.19 -3.49 17.62
N TYR A 43 -34.25 -2.92 18.38
CA TYR A 43 -32.86 -2.76 17.93
C TYR A 43 -32.18 -4.11 17.61
N LYS A 44 -32.40 -5.14 18.44
CA LYS A 44 -31.88 -6.49 18.19
C LYS A 44 -32.56 -7.17 17.01
N ALA A 45 -33.84 -6.90 16.74
CA ALA A 45 -34.55 -7.41 15.58
C ALA A 45 -34.02 -6.76 14.29
N GLU A 46 -33.84 -5.44 14.28
CA GLU A 46 -33.22 -4.72 13.15
C GLU A 46 -31.77 -5.15 12.91
N ALA A 47 -30.95 -5.28 13.96
CA ALA A 47 -29.58 -5.77 13.84
C ALA A 47 -29.51 -7.20 13.30
N ARG A 48 -30.50 -8.06 13.63
CA ARG A 48 -30.62 -9.41 13.08
C ARG A 48 -31.03 -9.40 11.62
N CYS A 49 -31.97 -8.55 11.22
CA CYS A 49 -32.32 -8.35 9.81
C CYS A 49 -31.13 -7.84 9.00
N ASP A 50 -30.37 -6.86 9.51
CA ASP A 50 -29.15 -6.36 8.86
C ASP A 50 -28.06 -7.44 8.74
N LYS A 51 -27.89 -8.26 9.79
CA LYS A 51 -26.97 -9.39 9.78
C LYS A 51 -27.41 -10.45 8.77
N ASN A 52 -28.69 -10.83 8.75
CA ASN A 52 -29.25 -11.79 7.81
C ASN A 52 -29.15 -11.28 6.37
N LEU A 53 -29.41 -10.00 6.10
CA LEU A 53 -29.25 -9.39 4.77
C LEU A 53 -27.77 -9.31 4.34
N ARG A 54 -26.85 -9.06 5.27
CA ARG A 54 -25.41 -9.13 5.00
C ARG A 54 -24.98 -10.56 4.72
N GLU A 55 -25.44 -11.53 5.49
CA GLU A 55 -25.15 -12.95 5.28
C GLU A 55 -25.80 -13.47 4.00
N GLU A 56 -27.00 -13.02 3.64
CA GLU A 56 -27.64 -13.30 2.35
C GLU A 56 -26.93 -12.63 1.19
N ARG A 57 -26.49 -11.36 1.31
CA ARG A 57 -25.63 -10.73 0.30
C ARG A 57 -24.30 -11.45 0.18
N MET A 58 -23.72 -11.90 1.28
CA MET A 58 -22.48 -12.68 1.28
C MET A 58 -22.72 -14.08 0.71
N LYS A 59 -23.87 -14.72 0.96
CA LYS A 59 -24.28 -16.01 0.37
C LYS A 59 -24.61 -15.85 -1.11
N LYS A 60 -25.30 -14.78 -1.55
CA LYS A 60 -25.54 -14.43 -2.97
C LYS A 60 -24.25 -14.07 -3.68
N ASN A 61 -23.32 -13.38 -3.02
CA ASN A 61 -21.97 -13.13 -3.55
C ASN A 61 -21.07 -14.36 -3.51
N ARG A 62 -21.29 -15.31 -2.58
CA ARG A 62 -20.63 -16.63 -2.58
C ARG A 62 -21.23 -17.55 -3.62
N ALA A 63 -22.54 -17.47 -3.86
CA ALA A 63 -23.29 -18.24 -4.85
C ALA A 63 -23.03 -17.69 -6.26
N SER A 64 -22.94 -16.38 -6.46
CA SER A 64 -22.51 -15.78 -7.73
C SER A 64 -21.02 -16.03 -8.03
N ARG A 65 -20.23 -16.34 -7.00
CA ARG A 65 -18.83 -16.81 -7.10
C ARG A 65 -18.69 -18.33 -7.05
N ARG A 66 -19.79 -19.07 -6.92
CA ARG A 66 -19.83 -20.53 -7.00
C ARG A 66 -20.59 -20.87 -8.28
N TRP A 67 -19.83 -20.99 -9.36
CA TRP A 67 -20.35 -21.47 -10.62
C TRP A 67 -21.00 -22.86 -10.42
N THR A 68 -22.32 -22.94 -10.64
CA THR A 68 -23.03 -24.19 -10.92
C THR A 68 -22.95 -24.46 -12.43
N PRO A 69 -22.57 -25.66 -12.86
CA PRO A 69 -22.57 -26.03 -14.28
C PRO A 69 -24.02 -26.26 -14.73
N TYR A 70 -24.43 -25.54 -15.79
CA TYR A 70 -25.67 -25.74 -16.56
C TYR A 70 -27.01 -25.56 -15.82
N SER A 71 -27.78 -24.56 -16.24
CA SER A 71 -29.23 -24.54 -16.06
C SER A 71 -29.86 -25.49 -17.08
N GLN A 72 -30.55 -26.53 -16.62
CA GLN A 72 -31.46 -27.33 -17.44
C GLN A 72 -32.66 -26.46 -17.80
N HIS A 73 -32.81 -26.09 -19.07
CA HIS A 73 -34.09 -25.59 -19.56
C HIS A 73 -35.04 -26.78 -19.73
N THR A 74 -35.90 -26.98 -18.74
CA THR A 74 -37.12 -27.79 -18.86
C THR A 74 -38.09 -27.09 -19.81
N ALA A 75 -38.47 -27.78 -20.88
CA ALA A 75 -39.55 -27.38 -21.78
C ALA A 75 -40.90 -27.33 -21.03
N PRO A 76 -41.85 -26.45 -21.42
CA PRO A 76 -43.20 -26.45 -20.85
C PRO A 76 -44.03 -27.63 -21.36
N PRO A 77 -45.07 -28.09 -20.63
CA PRO A 77 -45.91 -29.22 -21.04
C PRO A 77 -46.92 -28.82 -22.14
N PRO A 78 -47.47 -29.82 -22.88
CA PRO A 78 -48.29 -29.57 -24.07
C PRO A 78 -49.72 -29.20 -23.68
N THR A 79 -50.30 -28.22 -24.38
CA THR A 79 -51.75 -27.98 -24.37
C THR A 79 -52.27 -28.19 -25.80
N GLN A 80 -53.24 -29.08 -25.94
CA GLN A 80 -53.86 -29.49 -27.20
C GLN A 80 -54.95 -28.51 -27.67
N ALA A 81 -55.12 -28.48 -29.00
CA ALA A 81 -56.30 -28.08 -29.79
C ALA A 81 -56.64 -26.56 -29.81
N ASN A 82 -56.92 -25.92 -30.94
CA ASN A 82 -57.78 -26.34 -32.05
C ASN A 82 -57.38 -25.69 -33.40
N THR A 83 -57.80 -26.40 -34.43
CA THR A 83 -57.85 -26.10 -35.87
C THR A 83 -58.49 -24.78 -36.25
N THR A 84 -57.91 -24.07 -37.22
CA THR A 84 -58.63 -23.65 -38.45
C THR A 84 -57.66 -23.25 -39.56
N SER A 85 -57.99 -23.73 -40.75
CA SER A 85 -57.39 -23.51 -42.07
C SER A 85 -57.37 -22.06 -42.53
N THR A 86 -56.30 -21.62 -43.20
CA THR A 86 -56.36 -21.14 -44.61
C THR A 86 -54.96 -20.85 -45.15
N SER A 87 -54.84 -21.13 -46.44
CA SER A 87 -53.67 -21.12 -47.31
C SER A 87 -53.06 -19.75 -47.58
N SER A 88 -51.74 -19.66 -47.61
CA SER A 88 -51.01 -18.91 -48.65
C SER A 88 -49.52 -19.27 -48.66
N THR A 89 -49.09 -19.76 -49.81
CA THR A 89 -47.74 -20.17 -50.19
C THR A 89 -46.80 -18.97 -50.30
N VAL A 90 -45.64 -18.99 -49.63
CA VAL A 90 -44.42 -18.29 -50.07
C VAL A 90 -43.20 -19.17 -49.76
N THR A 91 -42.47 -19.53 -50.82
CA THR A 91 -41.24 -20.31 -50.86
C THR A 91 -39.98 -19.44 -50.82
N SER A 92 -38.97 -19.78 -50.02
CA SER A 92 -37.51 -19.75 -50.36
C SER A 92 -36.67 -20.27 -49.16
N THR A 93 -36.15 -21.51 -49.18
CA THR A 93 -34.85 -22.01 -49.71
C THR A 93 -33.63 -21.77 -48.81
N GLY A 94 -33.33 -22.73 -47.93
CA GLY A 94 -31.96 -23.03 -47.50
C GLY A 94 -31.26 -23.96 -48.52
N PRO A 95 -29.92 -24.01 -48.57
CA PRO A 95 -29.20 -24.75 -49.59
C PRO A 95 -29.45 -26.26 -49.47
N LYS A 96 -29.97 -26.87 -50.54
CA LYS A 96 -30.11 -28.32 -50.65
C LYS A 96 -28.71 -28.94 -50.91
N PRO A 97 -28.34 -30.04 -50.24
CA PRO A 97 -27.10 -30.74 -50.58
C PRO A 97 -27.18 -31.26 -52.02
N GLY A 98 -26.12 -30.99 -52.78
CA GLY A 98 -25.93 -31.54 -54.11
C GLY A 98 -25.67 -33.06 -54.09
N VAL A 99 -25.05 -33.56 -55.15
CA VAL A 99 -24.67 -34.98 -55.27
C VAL A 99 -23.62 -35.32 -54.21
N CYS A 100 -23.84 -36.37 -53.42
CA CYS A 100 -22.88 -36.82 -52.41
C CYS A 100 -21.59 -37.32 -53.09
N PHE A 101 -20.47 -36.63 -52.87
CA PHE A 101 -19.16 -36.95 -53.48
C PHE A 101 -18.60 -38.34 -53.12
N ALA A 102 -19.17 -39.05 -52.14
CA ALA A 102 -18.73 -40.40 -51.77
C ALA A 102 -19.50 -41.53 -52.47
N CYS A 103 -20.77 -41.32 -52.86
CA CYS A 103 -21.58 -42.38 -53.47
C CYS A 103 -22.32 -41.94 -54.75
N GLY A 104 -22.20 -40.67 -55.17
CA GLY A 104 -22.84 -40.17 -56.39
C GLY A 104 -24.35 -39.99 -56.30
N VAL A 105 -24.98 -40.16 -55.13
CA VAL A 105 -26.44 -40.05 -54.95
C VAL A 105 -26.79 -38.68 -54.34
N PRO A 106 -27.76 -37.93 -54.91
CA PRO A 106 -28.19 -36.63 -54.38
C PRO A 106 -28.98 -36.76 -53.07
N GLY A 107 -29.02 -35.68 -52.28
CA GLY A 107 -29.94 -35.54 -51.15
C GLY A 107 -29.37 -35.80 -49.75
N HIS A 108 -28.06 -36.04 -49.59
CA HIS A 108 -27.42 -36.16 -48.28
C HIS A 108 -25.96 -35.68 -48.30
N TRP A 109 -25.40 -35.35 -47.13
CA TRP A 109 -24.00 -34.96 -46.98
C TRP A 109 -23.10 -36.19 -46.84
N ARG A 110 -21.82 -36.08 -47.25
CA ARG A 110 -20.83 -37.18 -47.16
C ARG A 110 -20.73 -37.81 -45.76
N LYS A 111 -20.86 -37.01 -44.70
CA LYS A 111 -20.86 -37.47 -43.30
C LYS A 111 -22.01 -38.43 -42.96
N ASP A 112 -23.09 -38.38 -43.73
CA ASP A 112 -24.29 -39.20 -43.56
C ASP A 112 -24.33 -40.37 -44.57
N CYS A 113 -23.28 -40.53 -45.39
CA CYS A 113 -23.20 -41.54 -46.45
C CYS A 113 -22.91 -42.94 -45.87
N GLN A 114 -23.82 -43.89 -46.13
CA GLN A 114 -23.68 -45.26 -45.64
C GLN A 114 -22.51 -46.02 -46.29
N ALA A 115 -22.12 -45.68 -47.52
CA ALA A 115 -20.97 -46.30 -48.21
C ALA A 115 -19.63 -46.01 -47.52
N THR A 116 -19.49 -44.87 -46.82
CA THR A 116 -18.25 -44.49 -46.12
C THR A 116 -18.11 -45.20 -44.77
N LYS A 117 -19.22 -45.70 -44.21
CA LYS A 117 -19.24 -46.45 -42.94
C LYS A 117 -18.82 -47.93 -43.09
N GLN A 118 -18.83 -48.48 -44.31
CA GLN A 118 -18.36 -49.86 -44.57
C GLN A 118 -16.87 -49.94 -44.91
N ALA A 119 -16.21 -48.83 -45.28
CA ALA A 119 -14.77 -48.82 -45.62
C ALA A 119 -13.84 -48.78 -44.40
N THR A 120 -14.36 -48.60 -43.18
CA THR A 120 -13.59 -48.52 -41.93
C THR A 120 -13.43 -49.86 -41.20
N SER A 121 -14.04 -50.94 -41.69
CA SER A 121 -14.00 -52.26 -41.04
C SER A 121 -12.99 -53.27 -41.61
N THR A 122 -12.23 -52.94 -42.66
CA THR A 122 -11.40 -53.92 -43.39
C THR A 122 -9.94 -53.50 -43.62
N LYS A 123 -9.37 -52.72 -42.68
CA LYS A 123 -7.91 -52.47 -42.61
C LYS A 123 -7.41 -52.59 -41.18
N LEU A 124 -7.53 -53.78 -40.60
CA LEU A 124 -6.94 -54.08 -39.30
C LEU A 124 -6.51 -55.55 -39.22
N SER A 125 -5.70 -56.02 -40.18
CA SER A 125 -5.07 -57.34 -40.06
C SER A 125 -3.92 -57.56 -41.06
N THR A 126 -2.97 -56.64 -41.19
CA THR A 126 -1.60 -56.96 -41.64
C THR A 126 -0.78 -55.67 -41.66
N ILE A 127 0.22 -55.59 -40.76
CA ILE A 127 1.59 -55.11 -40.98
C ILE A 127 2.27 -55.26 -39.62
N SER A 128 2.99 -56.37 -39.48
CA SER A 128 4.12 -56.47 -38.56
C SER A 128 5.32 -55.92 -39.31
N SER A 129 6.02 -54.96 -38.70
CA SER A 129 7.49 -54.82 -38.64
C SER A 129 7.95 -53.37 -38.81
N THR A 130 8.68 -52.93 -37.78
CA THR A 130 9.63 -51.80 -37.75
C THR A 130 9.06 -50.40 -37.93
N SER A 131 8.48 -49.87 -36.86
CA SER A 131 8.53 -48.42 -36.57
C SER A 131 8.89 -48.28 -35.09
N SER A 132 9.89 -47.47 -34.80
CA SER A 132 10.25 -47.04 -33.46
C SER A 132 8.99 -46.65 -32.68
N ASN A 133 8.73 -47.30 -31.54
CA ASN A 133 7.62 -46.98 -30.63
C ASN A 133 7.79 -45.57 -30.06
N ILE A 134 7.37 -44.55 -30.81
CA ILE A 134 7.32 -43.17 -30.32
C ILE A 134 6.07 -43.07 -29.43
N LEU A 135 6.26 -43.08 -28.10
CA LEU A 135 5.17 -42.88 -27.15
C LEU A 135 4.62 -41.45 -27.25
N SER A 136 3.40 -41.31 -27.78
CA SER A 136 2.67 -40.04 -27.83
C SER A 136 2.01 -39.70 -26.48
N PRO A 137 2.02 -38.42 -26.05
CA PRO A 137 1.26 -37.95 -24.88
C PRO A 137 -0.25 -37.79 -25.14
N VAL A 138 -0.67 -37.76 -26.40
CA VAL A 138 -2.08 -37.55 -26.82
C VAL A 138 -2.93 -38.75 -26.41
N GLY A 139 -4.15 -38.54 -25.92
CA GLY A 139 -5.08 -39.61 -25.57
C GLY A 139 -4.75 -40.37 -24.28
N ARG A 140 -3.54 -40.23 -23.71
CA ARG A 140 -3.10 -41.04 -22.57
C ARG A 140 -3.90 -40.80 -21.29
N LEU A 141 -4.11 -39.54 -20.91
CA LEU A 141 -4.90 -39.28 -19.70
C LEU A 141 -6.32 -39.82 -19.85
N LYS A 142 -6.86 -39.73 -21.07
CA LYS A 142 -8.20 -40.23 -21.42
C LYS A 142 -8.27 -41.77 -21.41
N SER A 143 -7.24 -42.47 -21.85
CA SER A 143 -7.19 -43.94 -21.77
C SER A 143 -7.14 -44.45 -20.33
N HIS A 144 -6.67 -43.62 -19.40
CA HIS A 144 -6.57 -43.90 -17.97
C HIS A 144 -7.70 -43.26 -17.14
N TYR A 145 -8.82 -42.90 -17.77
CA TYR A 145 -9.92 -42.18 -17.11
C TYR A 145 -10.44 -42.86 -15.83
N ASN A 146 -10.50 -44.20 -15.82
CA ASN A 146 -10.95 -44.96 -14.65
C ASN A 146 -9.96 -44.89 -13.47
N ASP A 147 -8.65 -44.81 -13.74
CA ASP A 147 -7.63 -44.60 -12.72
C ASP A 147 -7.76 -43.21 -12.08
N TRP A 148 -8.08 -42.19 -12.89
CA TRP A 148 -8.39 -40.84 -12.40
C TRP A 148 -9.66 -40.79 -11.55
N LEU A 149 -10.68 -41.59 -11.88
CA LEU A 149 -11.86 -41.77 -11.04
C LEU A 149 -11.51 -42.43 -9.70
N ALA A 150 -10.64 -43.44 -9.71
CA ALA A 150 -10.25 -44.18 -8.52
C ALA A 150 -9.54 -43.31 -7.47
N ILE A 151 -8.76 -42.30 -7.89
CA ILE A 151 -8.14 -41.32 -6.99
C ILE A 151 -9.07 -40.16 -6.58
N ASN A 152 -10.37 -40.27 -6.88
CA ASN A 152 -11.38 -39.26 -6.59
C ASN A 152 -11.04 -37.87 -7.16
N ALA A 153 -10.57 -37.83 -8.42
CA ALA A 153 -10.25 -36.59 -9.10
C ALA A 153 -11.49 -35.68 -9.22
N HIS A 154 -11.27 -34.37 -9.14
CA HIS A 154 -12.36 -33.39 -9.18
C HIS A 154 -13.12 -33.44 -10.53
N SER A 155 -14.46 -33.34 -10.50
CA SER A 155 -15.33 -33.46 -11.68
C SER A 155 -14.91 -32.60 -12.88
N TYR A 156 -14.50 -31.36 -12.61
CA TYR A 156 -13.93 -30.48 -13.64
C TYR A 156 -12.71 -31.07 -14.37
N ILE A 157 -11.76 -31.68 -13.64
CA ILE A 157 -10.57 -32.30 -14.25
C ILE A 157 -10.94 -33.55 -15.02
N LEU A 158 -11.88 -34.35 -14.50
CA LEU A 158 -12.42 -35.50 -15.22
C LEU A 158 -13.05 -35.08 -16.56
N ASN A 159 -13.81 -33.99 -16.60
CA ASN A 159 -14.37 -33.46 -17.85
C ASN A 159 -13.27 -32.99 -18.82
N VAL A 160 -12.22 -32.33 -18.31
CA VAL A 160 -11.05 -31.93 -19.12
C VAL A 160 -10.35 -33.14 -19.74
N ILE A 161 -10.18 -34.22 -18.98
CA ILE A 161 -9.57 -35.47 -19.48
C ILE A 161 -10.47 -36.13 -20.53
N ARG A 162 -11.79 -36.12 -20.35
CA ARG A 162 -12.75 -36.79 -21.23
C ARG A 162 -12.97 -36.05 -22.56
N GLU A 163 -13.20 -34.73 -22.49
CA GLU A 163 -13.65 -33.88 -23.60
C GLU A 163 -12.55 -32.94 -24.15
N GLY A 164 -11.41 -32.88 -23.47
CA GLY A 164 -10.37 -31.87 -23.73
C GLY A 164 -10.63 -30.57 -22.98
N TYR A 165 -9.56 -29.81 -22.76
CA TYR A 165 -9.60 -28.50 -22.11
C TYR A 165 -10.28 -27.48 -23.02
N ALA A 166 -11.47 -27.04 -22.59
CA ALA A 166 -12.14 -25.89 -23.18
C ALA A 166 -11.44 -24.60 -22.75
N LEU A 167 -10.85 -23.90 -23.72
CA LEU A 167 -10.26 -22.58 -23.48
C LEU A 167 -11.30 -21.62 -22.85
N PRO A 168 -10.99 -20.97 -21.71
CA PRO A 168 -11.92 -20.16 -20.93
C PRO A 168 -12.07 -18.76 -21.55
N PHE A 169 -12.64 -18.70 -22.74
CA PHE A 169 -12.95 -17.46 -23.43
C PHE A 169 -14.05 -16.70 -22.70
N TYR A 170 -13.83 -15.41 -22.43
CA TYR A 170 -14.93 -14.51 -22.06
C TYR A 170 -15.60 -13.91 -23.32
N GLU A 171 -14.88 -13.92 -24.44
CA GLU A 171 -15.33 -13.56 -25.78
C GLU A 171 -14.54 -14.41 -26.79
N LEU A 172 -15.15 -14.82 -27.91
CA LEU A 172 -14.44 -15.61 -28.92
C LEU A 172 -13.45 -14.72 -29.70
N PRO A 173 -12.20 -15.17 -29.93
CA PRO A 173 -11.24 -14.40 -30.72
C PRO A 173 -11.72 -14.15 -32.14
N ILE A 174 -11.56 -12.90 -32.59
CA ILE A 174 -11.81 -12.51 -33.99
C ILE A 174 -10.77 -13.18 -34.90
N SER A 175 -11.19 -13.56 -36.11
CA SER A 175 -10.34 -14.17 -37.11
C SER A 175 -9.12 -13.31 -37.42
N LYS A 176 -7.91 -13.89 -37.39
CA LYS A 176 -6.66 -13.14 -37.57
C LYS A 176 -5.50 -14.04 -38.01
N VAL A 177 -4.78 -13.56 -39.03
CA VAL A 177 -3.52 -14.18 -39.49
C VAL A 177 -2.34 -13.28 -39.13
N ILE A 178 -1.37 -13.82 -38.40
CA ILE A 178 -0.20 -13.07 -37.93
C ILE A 178 1.07 -13.77 -38.44
N LYS A 179 1.99 -13.00 -39.01
CA LYS A 179 3.25 -13.52 -39.54
C LYS A 179 4.16 -14.07 -38.43
N ASN A 180 4.90 -15.13 -38.75
CA ASN A 180 5.88 -15.75 -37.86
C ASN A 180 6.94 -14.76 -37.37
N ASN A 181 7.42 -14.94 -36.13
CA ASN A 181 8.42 -14.05 -35.56
C ASN A 181 9.80 -14.29 -36.22
N LYS A 182 10.65 -13.27 -36.19
CA LYS A 182 12.00 -13.33 -36.79
C LYS A 182 12.80 -14.55 -36.34
N SER A 183 12.74 -14.90 -35.05
CA SER A 183 13.44 -16.08 -34.50
C SER A 183 13.10 -17.40 -35.20
N SER A 184 11.85 -17.60 -35.62
CA SER A 184 11.46 -18.82 -36.35
C SER A 184 11.88 -18.77 -37.80
N ILE A 185 11.82 -17.58 -38.43
CA ILE A 185 12.23 -17.37 -39.81
C ILE A 185 13.75 -17.61 -39.96
N ASP A 186 14.53 -17.13 -38.98
CA ASP A 186 15.98 -17.30 -38.94
C ASP A 186 16.42 -18.76 -38.64
N ASN A 187 15.49 -19.65 -38.25
CA ASN A 187 15.79 -21.03 -37.85
C ASN A 187 14.83 -22.05 -38.51
N PRO A 188 14.75 -22.10 -39.85
CA PRO A 188 13.70 -22.84 -40.54
C PRO A 188 13.81 -24.37 -40.34
N GLU A 189 15.03 -24.91 -40.35
CA GLU A 189 15.29 -26.35 -40.17
C GLU A 189 14.80 -26.87 -38.80
N ILE A 190 15.01 -26.08 -37.75
CA ILE A 190 14.56 -26.40 -36.39
C ILE A 190 13.03 -26.45 -36.35
N VAL A 191 12.37 -25.49 -37.01
CA VAL A 191 10.92 -25.42 -37.05
C VAL A 191 10.33 -26.59 -37.82
N SER A 192 10.83 -26.88 -39.04
CA SER A 192 10.35 -28.00 -39.85
C SER A 192 10.56 -29.35 -39.14
N THR A 193 11.70 -29.55 -38.49
CA THR A 193 11.99 -30.76 -37.70
C THR A 193 11.02 -30.92 -36.52
N GLU A 194 10.76 -29.85 -35.77
CA GLU A 194 9.85 -29.93 -34.62
C GLU A 194 8.38 -30.06 -35.07
N ILE A 195 7.97 -29.45 -36.18
CA ILE A 195 6.64 -29.67 -36.78
C ILE A 195 6.46 -31.14 -37.14
N LYS A 196 7.43 -31.74 -37.84
CA LYS A 196 7.39 -33.17 -38.19
C LYS A 196 7.25 -34.04 -36.94
N LYS A 197 8.07 -33.78 -35.92
CA LYS A 197 8.00 -34.49 -34.64
C LYS A 197 6.65 -34.32 -33.93
N LEU A 198 6.04 -33.14 -33.97
CA LEU A 198 4.74 -32.89 -33.37
C LEU A 198 3.59 -33.57 -34.14
N LEU A 199 3.72 -33.69 -35.47
CA LEU A 199 2.80 -34.47 -36.31
C LEU A 199 2.92 -35.97 -36.01
N ASP A 200 4.14 -36.50 -35.95
CA ASP A 200 4.42 -37.91 -35.62
C ASP A 200 3.89 -38.28 -34.22
N LEU A 201 3.86 -37.31 -33.30
CA LEU A 201 3.27 -37.45 -31.96
C LEU A 201 1.78 -37.11 -31.89
N GLU A 202 1.13 -36.78 -33.01
CA GLU A 202 -0.28 -36.33 -33.09
C GLU A 202 -0.61 -35.08 -32.23
N CYS A 203 0.40 -34.37 -31.73
CA CYS A 203 0.24 -33.17 -30.92
C CYS A 203 -0.35 -32.00 -31.72
N ILE A 204 -0.12 -32.02 -33.04
CA ILE A 204 -0.71 -31.09 -34.00
C ILE A 204 -1.34 -31.89 -35.15
N SER A 205 -2.31 -31.27 -35.82
CA SER A 205 -2.88 -31.78 -37.06
C SER A 205 -2.75 -30.73 -38.16
N GLU A 206 -2.46 -31.17 -39.37
CA GLU A 206 -2.57 -30.34 -40.56
C GLU A 206 -4.05 -30.12 -40.91
N VAL A 207 -4.37 -28.90 -41.34
CA VAL A 207 -5.71 -28.52 -41.80
C VAL A 207 -5.62 -27.84 -43.16
N PHE A 208 -6.58 -28.12 -44.03
CA PHE A 208 -6.62 -27.55 -45.39
C PHE A 208 -7.22 -26.15 -45.42
N GLU A 209 -8.13 -25.86 -44.50
CA GLU A 209 -8.73 -24.53 -44.34
C GLU A 209 -7.91 -23.68 -43.36
N THR A 210 -7.87 -22.37 -43.61
CA THR A 210 -7.19 -21.45 -42.71
C THR A 210 -7.90 -21.43 -41.34
N PRO A 211 -7.21 -21.73 -40.23
CA PRO A 211 -7.77 -21.64 -38.89
C PRO A 211 -8.29 -20.24 -38.59
N THR A 212 -9.27 -20.11 -37.70
CA THR A 212 -9.77 -18.80 -37.26
C THR A 212 -8.62 -17.90 -36.78
N VAL A 213 -7.67 -18.44 -36.02
CA VAL A 213 -6.48 -17.69 -35.62
C VAL A 213 -5.23 -18.43 -36.05
N VAL A 214 -4.41 -17.77 -36.87
CA VAL A 214 -3.07 -18.21 -37.25
C VAL A 214 -2.06 -17.40 -36.42
N ASN A 215 -1.56 -18.04 -35.37
CA ASN A 215 -0.61 -17.47 -34.42
C ASN A 215 0.83 -17.58 -34.95
N PRO A 216 1.72 -16.63 -34.63
CA PRO A 216 3.13 -16.70 -34.98
C PRO A 216 3.85 -17.84 -34.26
N LEU A 217 4.80 -18.48 -34.92
CA LEU A 217 5.80 -19.32 -34.27
C LEU A 217 6.97 -18.47 -33.74
N THR A 218 7.59 -18.97 -32.66
CA THR A 218 8.80 -18.43 -32.05
C THR A 218 9.74 -19.57 -31.69
N VAL A 219 11.04 -19.40 -31.92
CA VAL A 219 12.06 -20.35 -31.48
C VAL A 219 12.77 -19.74 -30.27
N ALA A 220 12.68 -20.41 -29.13
CA ALA A 220 13.32 -20.00 -27.89
C ALA A 220 14.46 -20.97 -27.55
N PHE A 221 15.63 -20.43 -27.25
CA PHE A 221 16.80 -21.23 -26.84
C PHE A 221 16.90 -21.27 -25.31
N ASN A 222 17.09 -22.46 -24.75
CA ASN A 222 17.48 -22.59 -23.36
C ASN A 222 18.99 -22.31 -23.19
N ARG A 223 19.49 -22.38 -21.95
CA ARG A 223 20.92 -22.14 -21.63
C ARG A 223 21.87 -23.17 -22.22
N SER A 224 21.40 -24.38 -22.52
CA SER A 224 22.20 -25.43 -23.15
C SER A 224 22.12 -25.38 -24.68
N GLY A 225 21.58 -24.29 -25.26
CA GLY A 225 21.38 -24.16 -26.70
C GLY A 225 20.23 -25.00 -27.27
N LYS A 226 19.49 -25.74 -26.43
CA LYS A 226 18.33 -26.52 -26.87
C LYS A 226 17.19 -25.58 -27.26
N ALA A 227 16.77 -25.68 -28.51
CA ALA A 227 15.65 -24.93 -29.06
C ALA A 227 14.30 -25.49 -28.57
N ARG A 228 13.31 -24.61 -28.44
CA ARG A 228 11.91 -24.92 -28.15
C ARG A 228 11.02 -24.11 -29.09
N LEU A 229 10.14 -24.80 -29.80
CA LEU A 229 9.10 -24.17 -30.59
C LEU A 229 7.97 -23.69 -29.66
N VAL A 230 7.61 -22.41 -29.76
CA VAL A 230 6.58 -21.77 -28.95
C VAL A 230 5.54 -21.12 -29.85
N LEU A 231 4.27 -21.38 -29.57
CA LEU A 231 3.15 -20.72 -30.24
C LEU A 231 2.89 -19.36 -29.57
N ASP A 232 3.08 -18.27 -30.30
CA ASP A 232 2.88 -16.92 -29.77
C ASP A 232 1.39 -16.58 -29.66
N CYS A 233 0.79 -17.02 -28.55
CA CYS A 233 -0.63 -16.83 -28.27
C CYS A 233 -0.96 -15.42 -27.75
N ARG A 234 -0.13 -14.38 -27.95
CA ARG A 234 -0.39 -13.03 -27.41
C ARG A 234 -1.77 -12.50 -27.81
N HIS A 235 -2.22 -12.75 -29.04
CA HIS A 235 -3.56 -12.38 -29.51
C HIS A 235 -4.65 -13.16 -28.77
N VAL A 236 -4.59 -14.49 -28.77
CA VAL A 236 -5.57 -15.37 -28.09
C VAL A 236 -5.65 -15.08 -26.59
N ASN A 237 -4.50 -14.83 -25.95
CA ASN A 237 -4.38 -14.53 -24.52
C ASN A 237 -5.09 -13.24 -24.09
N LEU A 238 -5.45 -12.36 -25.02
CA LEU A 238 -6.30 -11.20 -24.72
C LEU A 238 -7.71 -11.65 -24.33
N PHE A 239 -8.25 -12.68 -25.00
CA PHE A 239 -9.64 -13.14 -24.87
C PHE A 239 -9.87 -14.18 -23.76
N LEU A 240 -8.81 -14.61 -23.06
CA LEU A 240 -8.87 -15.65 -22.03
C LEU A 240 -9.05 -15.05 -20.63
N TYR A 241 -9.87 -15.70 -19.81
CA TYR A 241 -9.92 -15.40 -18.38
C TYR A 241 -8.60 -15.80 -17.69
N LYS A 242 -7.96 -14.86 -16.99
CA LYS A 242 -6.69 -15.07 -16.27
C LYS A 242 -6.93 -15.44 -14.81
N PHE A 243 -6.67 -16.70 -14.47
CA PHE A 243 -6.84 -17.19 -13.10
C PHE A 243 -5.63 -16.88 -12.22
N LYS A 244 -5.88 -16.38 -11.00
CA LYS A 244 -4.87 -16.31 -9.94
C LYS A 244 -4.79 -17.67 -9.25
N PHE A 245 -3.59 -18.22 -9.15
CA PHE A 245 -3.30 -19.45 -8.41
C PHE A 245 -1.93 -19.36 -7.75
N ARG A 246 -1.67 -20.23 -6.79
CA ARG A 246 -0.36 -20.38 -6.14
C ARG A 246 0.26 -21.69 -6.58
N LEU A 247 1.56 -21.66 -6.86
CA LEU A 247 2.40 -22.84 -7.01
C LEU A 247 2.99 -23.17 -5.64
N GLU A 248 3.24 -24.45 -5.39
CA GLU A 248 4.06 -24.88 -4.25
C GLU A 248 5.52 -24.81 -4.68
N ASP A 249 6.33 -24.00 -3.99
CA ASP A 249 7.72 -23.74 -4.35
C ASP A 249 8.69 -24.25 -3.28
N GLY A 250 9.98 -23.94 -3.43
CA GLY A 250 11.00 -24.31 -2.44
C GLY A 250 10.70 -23.86 -1.01
N SER A 251 9.92 -22.80 -0.80
CA SER A 251 9.53 -22.39 0.56
C SER A 251 8.65 -23.43 1.24
N VAL A 252 7.81 -24.14 0.48
CA VAL A 252 6.97 -25.24 0.97
C VAL A 252 7.84 -26.47 1.24
N ALA A 253 8.75 -26.82 0.32
CA ALA A 253 9.67 -27.94 0.50
C ALA A 253 10.52 -27.78 1.77
N ARG A 254 11.01 -26.57 2.06
CA ARG A 254 11.82 -26.25 3.24
C ARG A 254 11.12 -26.49 4.58
N VAL A 255 9.79 -26.48 4.60
CA VAL A 255 8.97 -26.74 5.80
C VAL A 255 8.45 -28.18 5.83
N MET A 256 8.43 -28.86 4.68
CA MET A 256 7.90 -30.23 4.54
C MET A 256 8.93 -31.31 4.87
N PHE A 257 10.21 -31.03 4.60
CA PHE A 257 11.31 -31.98 4.78
C PHE A 257 12.24 -31.53 5.90
N GLU A 258 12.87 -32.51 6.53
CA GLU A 258 13.69 -32.34 7.73
C GLU A 258 15.14 -32.80 7.48
N LYS A 259 16.02 -32.49 8.44
CA LYS A 259 17.39 -32.98 8.41
C LYS A 259 17.39 -34.52 8.43
N ASN A 260 18.30 -35.10 7.66
CA ASN A 260 18.51 -36.53 7.42
C ASN A 260 17.46 -37.25 6.54
N ASP A 261 16.44 -36.56 6.04
CA ASP A 261 15.50 -37.16 5.07
C ASP A 261 16.23 -37.67 3.81
N TRP A 262 15.74 -38.81 3.29
CA TRP A 262 16.12 -39.37 2.00
C TRP A 262 15.07 -38.99 0.97
N VAL A 263 15.48 -38.34 -0.11
CA VAL A 263 14.55 -37.79 -1.11
C VAL A 263 14.83 -38.31 -2.52
N PHE A 264 13.80 -38.34 -3.35
CA PHE A 264 13.89 -38.63 -4.78
C PHE A 264 13.20 -37.51 -5.58
N THR A 265 13.65 -37.30 -6.81
CA THR A 265 13.08 -36.31 -7.73
C THR A 265 12.61 -36.94 -9.03
N PHE A 266 11.61 -36.34 -9.66
CA PHE A 266 11.08 -36.81 -10.93
C PHE A 266 10.59 -35.68 -11.82
N ASP A 267 10.64 -35.88 -13.14
CA ASP A 267 10.29 -34.90 -14.18
C ASP A 267 9.27 -35.51 -15.16
N LEU A 268 8.20 -34.77 -15.45
CA LEU A 268 7.17 -35.20 -16.41
C LEU A 268 7.55 -34.81 -17.84
N LYS A 269 7.64 -35.80 -18.73
CA LYS A 269 8.00 -35.60 -20.12
C LYS A 269 6.86 -34.96 -20.90
N SER A 270 7.11 -33.82 -21.55
CA SER A 270 6.09 -33.11 -22.34
C SER A 270 4.81 -32.81 -21.56
N ALA A 271 4.96 -32.42 -20.29
CA ALA A 271 3.89 -32.21 -19.31
C ALA A 271 2.60 -31.58 -19.88
N TYR A 272 2.69 -30.40 -20.53
CA TYR A 272 1.51 -29.73 -21.09
C TYR A 272 0.84 -30.50 -22.22
N HIS A 273 1.59 -31.25 -23.03
CA HIS A 273 1.04 -31.99 -24.16
C HIS A 273 0.14 -33.17 -23.74
N HIS A 274 0.10 -33.55 -22.46
CA HIS A 274 -0.89 -34.51 -21.96
C HIS A 274 -2.30 -33.92 -21.87
N ILE A 275 -2.44 -32.58 -21.87
CA ILE A 275 -3.73 -31.91 -21.80
C ILE A 275 -4.21 -31.65 -23.23
N GLU A 276 -5.17 -32.46 -23.68
CA GLU A 276 -5.85 -32.25 -24.95
C GLU A 276 -6.66 -30.95 -24.94
N ILE A 277 -6.77 -30.29 -26.09
CA ILE A 277 -7.63 -29.13 -26.32
C ILE A 277 -8.94 -29.62 -26.91
N LYS A 278 -10.05 -29.09 -26.38
CA LYS A 278 -11.39 -29.35 -26.90
C LYS A 278 -11.43 -29.09 -28.40
N GLU A 279 -11.94 -30.05 -29.17
CA GLU A 279 -11.87 -30.06 -30.63
C GLU A 279 -12.37 -28.76 -31.27
N SER A 280 -13.53 -28.25 -30.83
CA SER A 280 -14.10 -27.00 -31.32
C SER A 280 -13.25 -25.74 -31.04
N HIS A 281 -12.27 -25.81 -30.15
CA HIS A 281 -11.40 -24.68 -29.77
C HIS A 281 -10.01 -24.76 -30.43
N ARG A 282 -9.66 -25.86 -31.10
CA ARG A 282 -8.34 -26.04 -31.75
C ARG A 282 -8.09 -25.00 -32.85
N GLN A 283 -9.15 -24.54 -33.53
CA GLN A 283 -9.12 -23.48 -34.55
C GLN A 283 -8.55 -22.13 -34.08
N TYR A 284 -8.50 -21.88 -32.76
CA TYR A 284 -7.90 -20.67 -32.19
C TYR A 284 -6.40 -20.83 -31.89
N LEU A 285 -5.88 -22.06 -31.92
CA LEU A 285 -4.48 -22.41 -31.67
C LEU A 285 -3.79 -22.84 -32.97
N GLY A 286 -4.20 -22.25 -34.09
CA GLY A 286 -3.61 -22.50 -35.40
C GLY A 286 -2.29 -21.77 -35.60
N PHE A 287 -1.47 -22.26 -36.53
CA PHE A 287 -0.30 -21.58 -37.08
C PHE A 287 -0.08 -22.00 -38.54
N SER A 288 0.79 -21.27 -39.24
CA SER A 288 1.15 -21.57 -40.63
C SER A 288 2.66 -21.68 -40.79
N TRP A 289 3.10 -22.61 -41.63
CA TRP A 289 4.50 -22.77 -42.00
C TRP A 289 4.64 -22.93 -43.51
N LYS A 290 5.69 -22.33 -44.08
CA LYS A 290 5.98 -22.40 -45.51
C LYS A 290 7.01 -23.50 -45.74
N GLU A 291 6.64 -24.52 -46.50
CA GLU A 291 7.48 -25.67 -46.84
C GLU A 291 7.41 -25.88 -48.35
N ASN A 292 8.56 -25.91 -49.04
CA ASN A 292 8.67 -26.05 -50.50
C ASN A 292 7.74 -25.08 -51.27
N ASP A 293 7.82 -23.81 -50.93
CA ASP A 293 6.97 -22.73 -51.48
C ASP A 293 5.46 -22.83 -51.26
N THR A 294 4.98 -23.84 -50.54
CA THR A 294 3.57 -24.01 -50.19
C THR A 294 3.32 -23.63 -48.74
N VAL A 295 2.30 -22.79 -48.49
CA VAL A 295 1.87 -22.45 -47.13
C VAL A 295 0.92 -23.53 -46.63
N ARG A 296 1.29 -24.19 -45.53
CA ARG A 296 0.50 -25.22 -44.86
C ARG A 296 -0.02 -24.70 -43.52
N TYR A 297 -1.21 -25.11 -43.14
CA TYR A 297 -1.84 -24.71 -41.88
C TYR A 297 -1.93 -25.88 -40.91
N PHE A 298 -1.72 -25.59 -39.63
CA PHE A 298 -1.71 -26.59 -38.57
C PHE A 298 -2.49 -26.08 -37.36
N VAL A 299 -3.07 -26.97 -36.58
CA VAL A 299 -3.72 -26.69 -35.30
C VAL A 299 -3.15 -27.58 -34.21
N PHE A 300 -3.02 -27.04 -32.99
CA PHE A 300 -2.64 -27.83 -31.83
C PHE A 300 -3.82 -28.65 -31.29
N ASN A 301 -3.61 -29.96 -31.17
CA ASN A 301 -4.56 -30.90 -30.55
C ASN A 301 -4.44 -30.93 -29.03
N VAL A 302 -3.24 -30.60 -28.54
CA VAL A 302 -2.88 -30.56 -27.13
C VAL A 302 -2.42 -29.16 -26.74
N MET A 303 -2.25 -28.91 -25.45
CA MET A 303 -1.90 -27.60 -24.95
C MET A 303 -0.51 -27.13 -25.41
N PRO A 304 -0.41 -26.07 -26.26
CA PRO A 304 0.87 -25.54 -26.68
C PRO A 304 1.53 -24.69 -25.59
N PHE A 305 2.86 -24.55 -25.69
CA PHE A 305 3.57 -23.47 -25.02
C PHE A 305 3.12 -22.10 -25.57
N GLY A 306 2.89 -21.15 -24.67
CA GLY A 306 2.50 -19.76 -24.99
C GLY A 306 1.10 -19.37 -24.52
N LEU A 307 0.25 -20.34 -24.18
CA LEU A 307 -1.05 -20.08 -23.56
C LEU A 307 -0.94 -19.60 -22.11
N SER A 308 -1.62 -18.51 -21.79
CA SER A 308 -1.62 -17.90 -20.45
C SER A 308 -2.29 -18.77 -19.38
N THR A 309 -3.15 -19.69 -19.76
CA THR A 309 -3.86 -20.59 -18.83
C THR A 309 -3.14 -21.92 -18.59
N ALA A 310 -2.05 -22.22 -19.31
CA ALA A 310 -1.43 -23.54 -19.32
C ALA A 310 -0.96 -24.01 -17.93
N ALA A 311 -0.16 -23.17 -17.26
CA ALA A 311 0.32 -23.45 -15.91
C ALA A 311 -0.82 -23.61 -14.89
N HIS A 312 -1.91 -22.84 -15.05
CA HIS A 312 -3.07 -22.91 -14.15
C HIS A 312 -3.76 -24.27 -14.24
N ILE A 313 -4.17 -24.69 -15.45
CA ILE A 313 -4.89 -25.95 -15.63
C ILE A 313 -4.00 -27.15 -15.31
N PHE A 314 -2.73 -27.12 -15.71
CA PHE A 314 -1.79 -28.18 -15.37
C PHE A 314 -1.63 -28.34 -13.86
N THR A 315 -1.50 -27.23 -13.11
CA THR A 315 -1.46 -27.26 -11.64
C THR A 315 -2.77 -27.80 -11.04
N LYS A 316 -3.92 -27.49 -11.62
CA LYS A 316 -5.22 -28.02 -11.13
C LYS A 316 -5.34 -29.53 -11.34
N LEU A 317 -4.81 -30.02 -12.46
CA LEU A 317 -4.75 -31.43 -12.78
C LEU A 317 -3.79 -32.18 -11.84
N THR A 318 -2.54 -31.74 -11.71
CA THR A 318 -1.54 -32.38 -10.84
C THR A 318 -1.92 -32.29 -9.36
N ARG A 319 -2.64 -31.25 -8.93
CA ARG A 319 -3.17 -31.15 -7.56
C ARG A 319 -4.09 -32.29 -7.16
N CYS A 320 -4.84 -32.89 -8.09
CA CYS A 320 -5.66 -34.06 -7.76
C CYS A 320 -4.77 -35.24 -7.34
N VAL A 321 -3.66 -35.42 -8.05
CA VAL A 321 -2.67 -36.48 -7.78
C VAL A 321 -1.89 -36.20 -6.48
N VAL A 322 -1.40 -34.98 -6.30
CA VAL A 322 -0.71 -34.57 -5.06
C VAL A 322 -1.62 -34.71 -3.85
N LYS A 323 -2.91 -34.37 -3.98
CA LYS A 323 -3.90 -34.55 -2.92
C LYS A 323 -4.02 -36.03 -2.54
N TYR A 324 -4.20 -36.90 -3.53
CA TYR A 324 -4.29 -38.35 -3.31
C TYR A 324 -3.05 -38.89 -2.57
N TRP A 325 -1.84 -38.52 -3.00
CA TRP A 325 -0.62 -38.96 -2.32
C TRP A 325 -0.52 -38.47 -0.87
N ARG A 326 -0.85 -37.20 -0.61
CA ARG A 326 -0.80 -36.64 0.74
C ARG A 326 -1.87 -37.22 1.67
N GLU A 327 -3.06 -37.54 1.15
CA GLU A 327 -4.09 -38.27 1.92
C GLU A 327 -3.63 -39.67 2.32
N ASN A 328 -2.68 -40.25 1.58
CA ASN A 328 -2.01 -41.51 1.91
C ASN A 328 -0.70 -41.32 2.73
N GLY A 329 -0.49 -40.15 3.33
CA GLY A 329 0.67 -39.88 4.19
C GLY A 329 1.99 -39.63 3.45
N ILE A 330 1.97 -39.47 2.13
CA ILE A 330 3.20 -39.25 1.35
C ILE A 330 3.57 -37.76 1.36
N ARG A 331 4.78 -37.46 1.86
CA ARG A 331 5.39 -36.11 1.80
C ARG A 331 5.91 -35.82 0.40
N ILE A 332 5.08 -35.18 -0.42
CA ILE A 332 5.38 -34.88 -1.82
C ILE A 332 5.00 -33.45 -2.19
N ILE A 333 5.82 -32.82 -3.04
CA ILE A 333 5.61 -31.51 -3.64
C ILE A 333 5.83 -31.60 -5.16
N MET A 334 5.03 -30.84 -5.91
CA MET A 334 5.21 -30.69 -7.36
C MET A 334 5.18 -29.21 -7.75
N TYR A 335 6.23 -28.76 -8.42
CA TYR A 335 6.31 -27.46 -9.07
C TYR A 335 6.23 -27.66 -10.58
N LEU A 336 5.03 -27.45 -11.14
CA LEU A 336 4.75 -27.79 -12.54
C LEU A 336 5.15 -29.24 -12.83
N ASP A 337 6.08 -29.46 -13.75
CA ASP A 337 6.58 -30.74 -14.23
C ASP A 337 7.62 -31.41 -13.31
N ASP A 338 8.18 -30.67 -12.35
CA ASP A 338 9.25 -31.14 -11.44
C ASP A 338 8.69 -31.51 -10.06
N GLY A 339 8.97 -32.73 -9.59
CA GLY A 339 8.49 -33.29 -8.33
C GLY A 339 9.61 -33.67 -7.37
N LEU A 340 9.34 -33.51 -6.07
CA LEU A 340 10.24 -33.89 -4.97
C LEU A 340 9.42 -34.60 -3.88
N SER A 341 9.93 -35.73 -3.39
CA SER A 341 9.28 -36.53 -2.36
C SER A 341 10.33 -37.28 -1.55
N GLY A 342 9.98 -37.71 -0.33
CA GLY A 342 10.93 -38.46 0.50
C GLY A 342 10.38 -38.87 1.85
N SER A 343 11.26 -39.52 2.62
CA SER A 343 11.00 -39.97 3.99
C SER A 343 12.29 -40.04 4.81
N GLU A 344 12.16 -40.27 6.11
CA GLU A 344 13.24 -40.34 7.09
C GLU A 344 14.22 -41.52 6.88
N SER A 345 13.80 -42.58 6.20
CA SER A 345 14.66 -43.73 5.88
C SER A 345 14.80 -43.97 4.37
N PHE A 346 15.96 -44.47 3.95
CA PHE A 346 16.23 -44.86 2.57
C PHE A 346 15.22 -45.89 2.06
N MET A 347 14.93 -46.92 2.86
CA MET A 347 14.02 -48.01 2.49
C MET A 347 12.58 -47.52 2.28
N ASN A 348 12.07 -46.68 3.18
CA ASN A 348 10.74 -46.08 3.03
C ASN A 348 10.70 -45.20 1.77
N SER A 349 11.74 -44.39 1.55
CA SER A 349 11.80 -43.45 0.44
C SER A 349 11.89 -44.19 -0.90
N GLN A 350 12.59 -45.33 -0.93
CA GLN A 350 12.70 -46.19 -2.11
C GLN A 350 11.36 -46.86 -2.44
N ALA A 351 10.60 -47.31 -1.43
CA ALA A 351 9.26 -47.85 -1.62
C ALA A 351 8.29 -46.76 -2.13
N LEU A 352 8.36 -45.55 -1.56
CA LEU A 352 7.57 -44.39 -2.02
C LEU A 352 7.91 -44.02 -3.46
N SER A 353 9.19 -44.02 -3.83
CA SER A 353 9.66 -43.77 -5.20
C SER A 353 9.04 -44.73 -6.20
N SER A 354 9.10 -46.03 -5.93
CA SER A 354 8.48 -47.06 -6.77
C SER A 354 6.96 -46.89 -6.87
N LYS A 355 6.29 -46.55 -5.75
CA LYS A 355 4.85 -46.28 -5.74
C LYS A 355 4.48 -45.07 -6.57
N VAL A 356 5.16 -43.93 -6.39
CA VAL A 356 4.90 -42.69 -7.13
C VAL A 356 5.14 -42.90 -8.63
N LYS A 357 6.21 -43.58 -9.01
CA LYS A 357 6.48 -43.94 -10.41
C LYS A 357 5.35 -44.80 -11.00
N SER A 358 4.90 -45.80 -10.26
CA SER A 358 3.78 -46.67 -10.69
C SER A 358 2.48 -45.87 -10.83
N ASP A 359 2.14 -45.04 -9.86
CA ASP A 359 0.92 -44.23 -9.86
C ASP A 359 0.91 -43.23 -11.03
N LEU A 360 2.04 -42.59 -11.35
CA LEU A 360 2.16 -41.70 -12.50
C LEU A 360 1.91 -42.42 -13.83
N ILE A 361 2.48 -43.61 -14.01
CA ILE A 361 2.28 -44.43 -15.22
C ILE A 361 0.82 -44.87 -15.32
N LYS A 362 0.23 -45.32 -14.20
CA LYS A 362 -1.19 -45.71 -14.13
C LYS A 362 -2.14 -44.57 -14.43
N LEU A 363 -1.76 -43.33 -14.13
CA LEU A 363 -2.56 -42.13 -14.46
C LEU A 363 -2.31 -41.64 -15.90
N GLY A 364 -1.48 -42.33 -16.67
CA GLY A 364 -1.21 -42.01 -18.08
C GLY A 364 -0.12 -40.98 -18.32
N PHE A 365 0.62 -40.55 -17.30
CA PHE A 365 1.73 -39.62 -17.49
C PHE A 365 2.95 -40.28 -18.13
N LEU A 366 3.65 -39.53 -18.96
CA LEU A 366 5.00 -39.85 -19.42
C LEU A 366 6.04 -39.23 -18.50
N ILE A 367 7.04 -40.03 -18.16
CA ILE A 367 8.14 -39.66 -17.28
C ILE A 367 9.39 -39.43 -18.14
N ALA A 368 10.17 -38.39 -17.84
CA ALA A 368 11.49 -38.18 -18.41
C ALA A 368 12.50 -38.90 -17.54
N ASP A 369 12.56 -40.24 -17.63
CA ASP A 369 13.38 -41.08 -16.75
C ASP A 369 14.84 -40.64 -16.71
N GLU A 370 15.37 -40.14 -17.82
CA GLU A 370 16.74 -39.61 -17.92
C GLU A 370 17.02 -38.37 -17.04
N LYS A 371 15.97 -37.69 -16.57
CA LYS A 371 16.07 -36.53 -15.67
C LYS A 371 15.62 -36.84 -14.23
N CYS A 372 15.08 -38.03 -13.99
CA CYS A 372 14.58 -38.41 -12.68
C CYS A 372 15.71 -39.01 -11.83
N ALA A 373 15.72 -38.71 -10.54
CA ALA A 373 16.57 -39.38 -9.56
C ALA A 373 15.68 -40.24 -8.66
N TRP A 374 15.30 -41.42 -9.15
CA TRP A 374 14.38 -42.34 -8.46
C TRP A 374 15.02 -43.03 -7.25
N THR A 375 16.33 -43.24 -7.25
CA THR A 375 17.04 -43.77 -6.08
C THR A 375 17.17 -42.65 -5.05
N PRO A 376 16.67 -42.82 -3.82
CA PRO A 376 16.72 -41.77 -2.81
C PRO A 376 18.15 -41.35 -2.46
N VAL A 377 18.35 -40.04 -2.29
CA VAL A 377 19.61 -39.40 -1.91
C VAL A 377 19.37 -38.35 -0.83
N GLN A 378 20.39 -38.03 -0.04
CA GLN A 378 20.33 -36.93 0.93
C GLN A 378 20.85 -35.60 0.37
N ARG A 379 21.37 -35.58 -0.86
CA ARG A 379 21.84 -34.38 -1.53
C ARG A 379 21.36 -34.36 -2.97
N THR A 380 20.54 -33.38 -3.34
CA THR A 380 19.97 -33.27 -4.70
C THR A 380 19.86 -31.81 -5.15
N THR A 381 19.71 -31.59 -6.46
CA THR A 381 19.40 -30.27 -7.01
C THR A 381 17.94 -30.22 -7.43
N TRP A 382 17.17 -29.30 -6.86
CA TRP A 382 15.74 -29.12 -7.16
C TRP A 382 15.38 -27.63 -7.23
N LEU A 383 14.63 -27.24 -8.27
CA LEU A 383 14.35 -25.83 -8.61
C LEU A 383 15.59 -24.92 -8.64
N GLY A 384 16.74 -25.47 -9.03
CA GLY A 384 18.01 -24.75 -9.17
C GLY A 384 18.73 -24.44 -7.86
N CYS A 385 18.30 -25.02 -6.74
CA CYS A 385 19.02 -24.97 -5.46
C CYS A 385 19.55 -26.38 -5.13
N VAL A 386 20.67 -26.45 -4.42
CA VAL A 386 21.20 -27.67 -3.83
C VAL A 386 20.53 -27.85 -2.47
N TRP A 387 19.86 -28.97 -2.31
CA TRP A 387 19.21 -29.39 -1.07
C TRP A 387 20.09 -30.45 -0.44
N ASP A 388 20.72 -30.13 0.68
CA ASP A 388 21.55 -31.04 1.45
C ASP A 388 20.84 -31.37 2.77
N PHE A 389 20.10 -32.48 2.75
CA PHE A 389 19.33 -32.96 3.88
C PHE A 389 20.25 -33.49 4.99
N SER A 390 21.45 -33.98 4.67
CA SER A 390 22.41 -34.46 5.68
C SER A 390 22.88 -33.34 6.62
N THR A 391 23.15 -32.17 6.05
CA THR A 391 23.52 -30.97 6.82
C THR A 391 22.31 -30.12 7.23
N GLY A 392 21.15 -30.34 6.59
CA GLY A 392 19.94 -29.56 6.81
C GLY A 392 20.00 -28.17 6.17
N LYS A 393 20.72 -28.01 5.05
CA LYS A 393 20.94 -26.72 4.38
C LYS A 393 20.40 -26.70 2.95
N VAL A 394 19.99 -25.50 2.53
CA VAL A 394 19.60 -25.19 1.15
C VAL A 394 20.52 -24.12 0.60
N GLU A 395 21.21 -24.45 -0.48
CA GLU A 395 22.29 -23.64 -1.04
C GLU A 395 22.05 -23.32 -2.52
N ILE A 396 22.60 -22.21 -2.99
CA ILE A 396 22.75 -21.92 -4.41
C ILE A 396 24.06 -22.53 -4.91
N THR A 397 24.01 -23.12 -6.11
CA THR A 397 25.20 -23.65 -6.79
C THR A 397 26.24 -22.55 -6.99
N GLN A 398 27.53 -22.86 -6.80
CA GLN A 398 28.64 -21.94 -7.04
C GLN A 398 28.59 -21.26 -8.42
N ALA A 399 28.29 -22.03 -9.48
CA ALA A 399 28.16 -21.50 -10.85
C ALA A 399 27.04 -20.46 -11.04
N ARG A 400 26.02 -20.43 -10.16
CA ARG A 400 24.98 -19.39 -10.17
C ARG A 400 25.44 -18.14 -9.42
N ILE A 401 26.21 -18.30 -8.33
CA ILE A 401 26.80 -17.20 -7.57
C ILE A 401 27.79 -16.46 -8.46
N GLU A 402 28.76 -17.16 -9.05
CA GLU A 402 29.77 -16.58 -9.95
C GLU A 402 29.14 -15.81 -11.11
N ARG A 403 28.06 -16.35 -11.69
CA ARG A 403 27.32 -15.68 -12.76
C ARG A 403 26.65 -14.38 -12.29
N LEU A 404 26.04 -14.40 -11.11
CA LEU A 404 25.44 -13.20 -10.52
C LEU A 404 26.54 -12.17 -10.23
N THR A 405 27.63 -12.57 -9.57
CA THR A 405 28.77 -11.71 -9.26
C THR A 405 29.37 -11.10 -10.52
N SER A 406 29.61 -11.89 -11.57
CA SER A 406 30.11 -11.37 -12.86
C SER A 406 29.13 -10.39 -13.52
N SER A 407 27.82 -10.66 -13.43
CA SER A 407 26.81 -9.75 -13.98
C SER A 407 26.74 -8.44 -13.18
N LEU A 408 26.91 -8.52 -11.86
CA LEU A 408 26.99 -7.36 -10.97
C LEU A 408 28.26 -6.56 -11.23
N ASP A 409 29.42 -7.19 -11.36
CA ASP A 409 30.70 -6.53 -11.68
C ASP A 409 30.58 -5.74 -12.99
N GLN A 410 30.03 -6.37 -14.04
CA GLN A 410 29.81 -5.70 -15.33
C GLN A 410 28.85 -4.51 -15.21
N ALA A 411 27.76 -4.68 -14.47
CA ALA A 411 26.77 -3.62 -14.29
C ALA A 411 27.31 -2.46 -13.43
N ILE A 412 28.03 -2.74 -12.35
CA ILE A 412 28.68 -1.74 -11.49
C ILE A 412 29.73 -0.97 -12.30
N ALA A 413 30.61 -1.67 -13.02
CA ALA A 413 31.61 -1.04 -13.87
C ALA A 413 30.97 -0.13 -14.94
N GLN A 414 29.89 -0.60 -15.57
CA GLN A 414 29.13 0.22 -16.53
C GLN A 414 28.54 1.47 -15.88
N VAL A 415 27.95 1.35 -14.69
CA VAL A 415 27.34 2.48 -13.96
C VAL A 415 28.40 3.51 -13.56
N CYS A 416 29.56 3.06 -13.07
CA CYS A 416 30.68 3.91 -12.68
C CYS A 416 31.32 4.62 -13.88
N ASN A 417 31.41 3.97 -15.04
CA ASN A 417 32.05 4.53 -16.23
C ASN A 417 31.10 5.37 -17.10
N ALA A 418 29.79 5.07 -17.12
CA ALA A 418 28.84 5.61 -18.10
C ALA A 418 27.73 6.49 -17.49
N SER A 419 28.08 7.38 -16.55
CA SER A 419 27.17 8.40 -16.01
C SER A 419 25.91 7.84 -15.33
N LEU A 420 26.04 6.75 -14.54
CA LEU A 420 24.95 6.17 -13.75
C LEU A 420 23.76 5.58 -14.54
N LEU A 421 23.96 5.21 -15.82
CA LEU A 421 22.90 4.65 -16.66
C LEU A 421 23.06 3.15 -16.91
N LEU A 422 21.95 2.40 -16.79
CA LEU A 422 21.90 0.97 -17.09
C LEU A 422 20.63 0.62 -17.87
N LYS A 423 20.69 -0.31 -18.84
CA LYS A 423 19.47 -0.77 -19.54
C LYS A 423 18.49 -1.41 -18.56
N ALA A 424 17.20 -1.06 -18.64
CA ALA A 424 16.17 -1.59 -17.74
C ALA A 424 16.11 -3.13 -17.73
N ARG A 425 16.28 -3.77 -18.90
CA ARG A 425 16.36 -5.24 -19.01
C ARG A 425 17.55 -5.83 -18.24
N HIS A 426 18.68 -5.13 -18.21
CA HIS A 426 19.86 -5.60 -17.48
C HIS A 426 19.61 -5.53 -15.97
N LEU A 427 19.12 -4.41 -15.44
CA LEU A 427 18.74 -4.27 -14.03
C LEU A 427 17.66 -5.30 -13.62
N ALA A 428 16.68 -5.53 -14.48
CA ALA A 428 15.64 -6.53 -14.23
C ALA A 428 16.18 -7.97 -14.23
N SER A 429 17.20 -8.25 -15.04
CA SER A 429 17.90 -9.55 -15.01
C SER A 429 18.61 -9.76 -13.67
N LEU A 430 19.33 -8.75 -13.16
CA LEU A 430 20.01 -8.82 -11.86
C LEU A 430 19.02 -9.05 -10.72
N ALA A 431 17.99 -8.19 -10.62
CA ALA A 431 16.95 -8.33 -9.60
C ALA A 431 16.23 -9.69 -9.69
N GLY A 432 15.98 -10.18 -10.91
CA GLY A 432 15.37 -11.49 -11.14
C GLY A 432 16.27 -12.65 -10.71
N GLN A 433 17.58 -12.57 -10.97
CA GLN A 433 18.55 -13.56 -10.50
C GLN A 433 18.57 -13.63 -8.97
N ILE A 434 18.65 -12.49 -8.29
CA ILE A 434 18.68 -12.42 -6.81
C ILE A 434 17.37 -12.98 -6.20
N ILE A 435 16.22 -12.54 -6.70
CA ILE A 435 14.90 -13.02 -6.23
C ILE A 435 14.75 -14.53 -6.42
N SER A 436 15.26 -15.07 -7.52
CA SER A 436 15.22 -16.51 -7.78
C SER A 436 16.09 -17.35 -6.84
N MET A 437 16.90 -16.71 -5.99
CA MET A 437 17.76 -17.34 -4.99
C MET A 437 17.20 -17.19 -3.56
N GLN A 438 16.01 -16.59 -3.40
CA GLN A 438 15.39 -16.29 -2.10
C GLN A 438 15.28 -17.50 -1.16
N VAL A 439 15.06 -18.70 -1.69
CA VAL A 439 14.90 -19.91 -0.85
C VAL A 439 16.17 -20.19 -0.04
N ALA A 440 17.35 -20.00 -0.64
CA ALA A 440 18.65 -20.29 -0.03
C ALA A 440 19.30 -19.07 0.65
N LEU A 441 19.04 -17.85 0.15
CA LEU A 441 19.61 -16.61 0.70
C LEU A 441 18.72 -15.96 1.79
N GLY A 442 17.54 -16.51 2.03
CA GLY A 442 16.65 -16.07 3.11
C GLY A 442 15.78 -14.85 2.79
N LYS A 443 15.13 -14.32 3.85
CA LYS A 443 14.05 -13.31 3.74
C LYS A 443 14.58 -11.92 3.32
N SER A 444 15.85 -11.62 3.62
CA SER A 444 16.53 -10.35 3.30
C SER A 444 16.58 -10.05 1.80
N VAL A 445 16.47 -11.07 0.94
CA VAL A 445 16.42 -10.92 -0.53
C VAL A 445 15.40 -9.90 -1.00
N ARG A 446 14.19 -9.87 -0.42
CA ARG A 446 13.14 -8.91 -0.83
C ARG A 446 13.36 -7.51 -0.27
N MET A 447 14.09 -7.41 0.83
CA MET A 447 14.42 -6.14 1.47
C MET A 447 15.48 -5.41 0.64
N PHE A 448 16.59 -6.07 0.32
CA PHE A 448 17.72 -5.48 -0.41
C PHE A 448 17.64 -5.60 -1.95
N THR A 449 16.44 -5.76 -2.51
CA THR A 449 16.20 -5.63 -3.97
C THR A 449 15.12 -4.60 -4.28
N ARG A 450 14.65 -3.90 -3.25
CA ARG A 450 13.48 -3.03 -3.33
C ARG A 450 13.80 -1.76 -4.11
N ALA A 451 15.00 -1.21 -3.93
CA ALA A 451 15.45 -0.04 -4.69
C ALA A 451 15.56 -0.39 -6.18
N MET A 452 16.13 -1.55 -6.53
CA MET A 452 16.16 -2.03 -7.93
C MET A 452 14.74 -2.09 -8.54
N PHE A 453 13.77 -2.67 -7.83
CA PHE A 453 12.39 -2.73 -8.32
C PHE A 453 11.71 -1.35 -8.39
N HIS A 454 12.05 -0.43 -7.49
CA HIS A 454 11.55 0.94 -7.54
C HIS A 454 12.08 1.67 -8.78
N CYS A 455 13.38 1.56 -9.06
CA CYS A 455 14.00 2.09 -10.28
C CYS A 455 13.36 1.48 -11.55
N LEU A 456 13.09 0.18 -11.58
CA LEU A 456 12.43 -0.47 -12.73
C LEU A 456 11.00 0.01 -13.01
N LYS A 457 10.34 0.72 -12.07
CA LYS A 457 9.02 1.32 -12.33
C LYS A 457 9.08 2.56 -13.21
N SER A 458 10.20 3.29 -13.23
CA SER A 458 10.36 4.49 -14.06
C SER A 458 10.82 4.21 -15.49
N LYS A 459 11.01 2.94 -15.87
CA LYS A 459 11.46 2.58 -17.22
C LYS A 459 10.43 2.96 -18.30
N ALA A 460 10.89 3.59 -19.38
CA ALA A 460 10.07 3.87 -20.57
C ALA A 460 9.84 2.61 -21.43
N SER A 461 10.87 1.77 -21.56
CA SER A 461 10.80 0.45 -22.21
C SER A 461 11.84 -0.50 -21.61
N TRP A 462 11.76 -1.79 -21.93
CA TRP A 462 12.77 -2.76 -21.47
C TRP A 462 14.17 -2.50 -22.03
N ASN A 463 14.28 -1.81 -23.18
CA ASN A 463 15.56 -1.52 -23.81
C ASN A 463 16.05 -0.09 -23.51
N ALA A 464 15.22 0.73 -22.87
CA ALA A 464 15.60 2.08 -22.45
C ALA A 464 16.57 2.04 -21.25
N PRO A 465 17.51 3.00 -21.15
CA PRO A 465 18.31 3.17 -19.96
C PRO A 465 17.45 3.66 -18.78
N VAL A 466 17.83 3.29 -17.58
CA VAL A 466 17.32 3.80 -16.30
C VAL A 466 18.47 4.39 -15.51
N LEU A 467 18.17 5.44 -14.73
CA LEU A 467 19.13 6.08 -13.84
C LEU A 467 19.29 5.26 -12.57
N ILE A 468 20.54 4.90 -12.27
CA ILE A 468 20.93 4.16 -11.06
C ILE A 468 21.29 5.18 -9.98
N ASP A 469 20.41 5.31 -8.99
CA ASP A 469 20.69 6.14 -7.81
C ASP A 469 21.59 5.40 -6.81
N LYS A 470 22.04 6.11 -5.78
CA LYS A 470 22.89 5.55 -4.73
C LYS A 470 22.25 4.33 -4.04
N LYS A 471 20.93 4.33 -3.80
CA LYS A 471 20.27 3.20 -3.12
C LYS A 471 20.31 1.93 -3.96
N VAL A 472 20.11 2.04 -5.28
CA VAL A 472 20.23 0.90 -6.20
C VAL A 472 21.67 0.40 -6.27
N LEU A 473 22.65 1.31 -6.32
CA LEU A 473 24.06 0.95 -6.33
C LEU A 473 24.48 0.25 -5.02
N ASP A 474 24.04 0.77 -3.86
CA ASP A 474 24.26 0.16 -2.56
C ASP A 474 23.68 -1.27 -2.51
N GLU A 475 22.47 -1.51 -3.05
CA GLU A 475 21.92 -2.87 -3.17
C GLU A 475 22.76 -3.76 -4.10
N MET A 476 23.26 -3.23 -5.23
CA MET A 476 24.12 -4.00 -6.15
C MET A 476 25.45 -4.41 -5.48
N ILE A 477 26.08 -3.49 -4.76
CA ILE A 477 27.32 -3.74 -4.01
C ILE A 477 27.05 -4.73 -2.87
N PHE A 478 25.97 -4.54 -2.12
CA PHE A 478 25.57 -5.46 -1.06
C PHE A 478 25.47 -6.90 -1.57
N TRP A 479 24.79 -7.14 -2.69
CA TRP A 479 24.67 -8.50 -3.24
C TRP A 479 25.98 -9.04 -3.79
N ARG A 480 26.82 -8.17 -4.36
CA ARG A 480 28.15 -8.57 -4.84
C ARG A 480 29.01 -9.11 -3.70
N GLU A 481 28.97 -8.46 -2.54
CA GLU A 481 29.82 -8.78 -1.38
C GLU A 481 29.22 -9.91 -0.52
N ASN A 482 27.90 -9.97 -0.39
CA ASN A 482 27.24 -10.81 0.61
C ASN A 482 26.56 -12.06 0.03
N CYS A 483 26.41 -12.21 -1.30
CA CYS A 483 25.68 -13.36 -1.86
C CYS A 483 26.29 -14.72 -1.46
N SER A 484 27.63 -14.80 -1.40
CA SER A 484 28.33 -16.02 -1.00
C SER A 484 28.19 -16.31 0.49
N VAL A 485 28.27 -15.26 1.32
CA VAL A 485 28.20 -15.34 2.78
C VAL A 485 26.79 -15.70 3.26
N LEU A 486 25.77 -15.17 2.61
CA LEU A 486 24.35 -15.42 2.92
C LEU A 486 23.86 -16.77 2.38
N ASN A 487 24.69 -17.53 1.66
CA ASN A 487 24.31 -18.81 1.08
C ASN A 487 24.28 -19.92 2.14
N GLY A 488 23.22 -20.73 2.12
CA GLY A 488 23.09 -21.89 3.02
C GLY A 488 22.08 -21.70 4.14
N SER A 489 20.86 -21.26 3.80
CA SER A 489 19.76 -21.23 4.77
C SER A 489 19.40 -22.63 5.26
N SER A 490 19.12 -22.78 6.55
CA SER A 490 18.68 -24.04 7.13
C SER A 490 17.28 -24.45 6.67
N LEU A 491 17.04 -25.76 6.63
CA LEU A 491 15.69 -26.33 6.67
C LEU A 491 14.99 -25.88 7.96
N VAL A 492 13.67 -25.72 7.91
CA VAL A 492 12.91 -25.33 9.11
C VAL A 492 12.65 -26.59 9.91
N THR A 493 13.42 -26.82 10.97
CA THR A 493 13.15 -27.90 11.93
C THR A 493 11.90 -27.51 12.72
N THR A 494 10.80 -28.26 12.58
CA THR A 494 9.54 -27.96 13.28
C THR A 494 9.61 -28.20 14.80
N CYS A 495 10.71 -28.80 15.28
CA CYS A 495 10.87 -29.25 16.67
C CYS A 495 11.96 -28.52 17.47
N GLU A 496 12.73 -27.63 16.87
CA GLU A 496 13.69 -26.82 17.65
C GLU A 496 12.97 -25.58 18.18
N VAL A 497 12.70 -25.57 19.49
CA VAL A 497 12.34 -24.34 20.20
C VAL A 497 13.50 -23.39 19.96
N LYS A 498 13.28 -22.34 19.16
CA LYS A 498 14.26 -21.27 19.04
C LYS A 498 14.43 -20.67 20.43
N GLU A 499 15.60 -20.87 21.01
CA GLU A 499 15.99 -20.15 22.21
C GLU A 499 16.26 -18.70 21.82
N TYR A 500 15.67 -17.79 22.59
CA TYR A 500 15.86 -16.35 22.44
C TYR A 500 16.48 -15.87 23.73
N ASP A 501 17.59 -15.12 23.61
CA ASP A 501 18.29 -14.61 24.78
C ASP A 501 17.49 -13.50 25.48
N CYS A 502 16.64 -12.79 24.73
CA CYS A 502 15.75 -11.78 25.29
C CYS A 502 14.45 -11.63 24.51
N ILE A 503 13.42 -11.18 25.24
CA ILE A 503 12.10 -10.90 24.71
C ILE A 503 11.81 -9.42 24.88
N VAL A 504 11.50 -8.73 23.78
CA VAL A 504 11.20 -7.30 23.73
C VAL A 504 9.75 -7.10 23.30
N TYR A 505 9.06 -6.21 24.01
CA TYR A 505 7.73 -5.75 23.63
C TYR A 505 7.77 -4.28 23.25
N SER A 506 6.97 -3.90 22.25
CA SER A 506 6.76 -2.50 21.91
C SER A 506 5.31 -2.24 21.49
N ASP A 507 4.84 -1.02 21.73
CA ASP A 507 3.52 -0.57 21.34
C ASP A 507 3.51 0.93 21.00
N ALA A 508 2.58 1.34 20.15
CA ALA A 508 2.30 2.74 19.87
C ALA A 508 0.86 3.13 20.18
N SER A 509 0.68 4.13 21.03
CA SER A 509 -0.61 4.78 21.21
C SER A 509 -0.76 6.00 20.29
N HIS A 510 -1.88 6.70 20.43
CA HIS A 510 -2.08 8.00 19.78
C HIS A 510 -1.20 9.11 20.39
N THR A 511 -0.72 8.94 21.63
CA THR A 511 0.00 9.99 22.38
C THR A 511 1.50 9.73 22.49
N GLY A 512 1.92 8.48 22.47
CA GLY A 512 3.33 8.10 22.62
C GLY A 512 3.61 6.67 22.19
N TYR A 513 4.82 6.24 22.49
CA TYR A 513 5.31 4.87 22.30
C TYR A 513 5.88 4.35 23.61
N GLY A 514 5.84 3.03 23.74
CA GLY A 514 6.38 2.32 24.89
C GLY A 514 7.02 1.02 24.48
N GLY A 515 7.99 0.55 25.27
CA GLY A 515 8.56 -0.77 25.12
C GLY A 515 9.43 -1.17 26.31
N TYR A 516 9.74 -2.45 26.42
CA TYR A 516 10.53 -2.98 27.53
C TYR A 516 11.07 -4.38 27.19
N ILE A 517 12.01 -4.86 28.00
CA ILE A 517 12.55 -6.23 27.96
C ILE A 517 11.89 -7.04 29.09
N LEU A 518 11.33 -8.22 28.76
CA LEU A 518 10.45 -9.01 29.64
C LEU A 518 11.06 -9.38 31.00
N ASP A 519 12.39 -9.52 31.08
CA ASP A 519 13.10 -9.96 32.29
C ASP A 519 14.19 -8.97 32.75
N LYS A 520 14.06 -7.69 32.37
CA LYS A 520 15.00 -6.64 32.78
C LYS A 520 14.26 -5.42 33.32
N PRO A 521 13.90 -5.41 34.62
CA PRO A 521 13.29 -4.24 35.25
C PRO A 521 14.18 -3.00 35.09
N GLY A 522 13.59 -1.84 34.82
CA GLY A 522 14.35 -0.62 34.53
C GLY A 522 14.77 -0.46 33.06
N SER A 523 14.33 -1.36 32.17
CA SER A 523 14.53 -1.27 30.71
C SER A 523 13.37 -0.56 29.99
N GLU A 524 12.43 0.01 30.74
CA GLU A 524 11.25 0.63 30.17
C GLU A 524 11.63 1.88 29.37
N VAL A 525 11.18 1.88 28.12
CA VAL A 525 11.28 2.99 27.17
C VAL A 525 9.91 3.64 27.10
N ILE A 526 9.86 4.95 27.31
CA ILE A 526 8.65 5.75 27.15
C ILE A 526 9.02 7.00 26.38
N GLY A 527 8.19 7.38 25.41
CA GLY A 527 8.33 8.68 24.77
C GLY A 527 7.04 9.15 24.13
N LEU A 528 7.00 10.45 23.84
CA LEU A 528 5.82 11.12 23.30
C LEU A 528 5.99 11.39 21.81
N TRP A 529 4.86 11.42 21.09
CA TRP A 529 4.83 11.88 19.71
C TRP A 529 4.79 13.40 19.66
N SER A 530 5.54 13.98 18.72
CA SER A 530 5.32 15.38 18.35
C SER A 530 3.97 15.54 17.62
N ASP A 531 3.44 16.76 17.58
CA ASP A 531 2.14 17.04 16.93
C ASP A 531 2.07 16.54 15.48
N SER A 532 3.17 16.62 14.71
CA SER A 532 3.22 16.12 13.33
C SER A 532 3.33 14.59 13.22
N GLU A 533 3.85 13.92 14.25
CA GLU A 533 3.99 12.46 14.28
C GLU A 533 2.71 11.77 14.73
N VAL A 534 1.93 12.44 15.59
CA VAL A 534 0.59 12.01 15.95
C VAL A 534 -0.30 11.84 14.71
N GLU A 535 -0.14 12.66 13.68
CA GLU A 535 -0.93 12.61 12.44
C GLU A 535 -0.55 11.47 11.48
N GLN A 536 0.54 10.74 11.73
CA GLN A 536 0.98 9.67 10.86
C GLN A 536 0.07 8.42 10.92
N SER A 537 0.26 7.47 10.01
CA SER A 537 -0.52 6.22 10.02
C SER A 537 -0.20 5.36 11.26
N SER A 538 -1.13 4.50 11.69
CA SER A 538 -0.87 3.57 12.80
C SER A 538 0.31 2.66 12.53
N THR A 539 0.40 2.06 11.34
CA THR A 539 1.56 1.23 10.94
C THR A 539 2.89 2.01 11.00
N TRP A 540 2.88 3.30 10.66
CA TRP A 540 4.07 4.14 10.81
C TRP A 540 4.42 4.33 12.29
N ARG A 541 3.45 4.66 13.14
CA ARG A 541 3.68 4.86 14.57
C ARG A 541 4.20 3.60 15.25
N GLU A 542 3.61 2.43 14.95
CA GLU A 542 4.07 1.14 15.47
C GLU A 542 5.49 0.80 15.03
N LEU A 543 5.81 0.99 13.74
CA LEU A 543 7.15 0.71 13.22
C LEU A 543 8.20 1.69 13.78
N VAL A 544 7.83 2.96 13.95
CA VAL A 544 8.72 3.97 14.56
C VAL A 544 8.85 3.75 16.06
N ALA A 545 7.80 3.31 16.75
CA ALA A 545 7.88 2.88 18.14
C ALA A 545 8.90 1.74 18.29
N MET A 546 8.79 0.70 17.46
CA MET A 546 9.76 -0.38 17.39
C MET A 546 11.19 0.13 17.18
N SER A 547 11.39 1.03 16.20
CA SER A 547 12.70 1.63 15.91
C SER A 547 13.26 2.48 17.06
N ARG A 548 12.42 3.29 17.72
CA ARG A 548 12.83 4.14 18.85
C ARG A 548 13.13 3.32 20.10
N VAL A 549 12.32 2.31 20.39
CA VAL A 549 12.60 1.33 21.45
C VAL A 549 13.94 0.66 21.14
N PHE A 550 14.12 0.13 19.92
CA PHE A 550 15.36 -0.54 19.51
C PHE A 550 16.58 0.36 19.73
N ASN A 551 16.56 1.60 19.25
CA ASN A 551 17.68 2.52 19.41
C ASN A 551 17.96 2.89 20.88
N SER A 552 16.94 2.83 21.75
CA SER A 552 17.10 3.16 23.17
C SER A 552 17.76 2.02 23.95
N ILE A 553 17.52 0.76 23.55
CA ILE A 553 18.00 -0.43 24.27
C ILE A 553 19.03 -1.26 23.48
N CYS A 554 19.44 -0.85 22.28
CA CYS A 554 20.29 -1.68 21.39
C CYS A 554 21.63 -2.09 22.02
N HIS A 555 22.20 -1.27 22.90
CA HIS A 555 23.42 -1.59 23.65
C HIS A 555 23.22 -2.73 24.67
N CYS A 556 21.98 -2.94 25.16
CA CYS A 556 21.63 -4.07 26.01
C CYS A 556 21.38 -5.36 25.22
N LEU A 557 21.31 -5.25 23.89
CA LEU A 557 20.86 -6.29 22.97
C LEU A 557 22.00 -6.82 22.09
N GLU A 558 23.17 -6.18 22.14
CA GLU A 558 24.33 -6.49 21.30
C GLU A 558 24.76 -7.95 21.46
N GLY A 559 24.96 -8.65 20.34
CA GLY A 559 25.30 -10.07 20.30
C GLY A 559 24.17 -11.07 20.59
N HIS A 560 22.94 -10.60 20.87
CA HIS A 560 21.83 -11.46 21.28
C HIS A 560 20.82 -11.74 20.15
N THR A 561 20.12 -12.85 20.29
CA THR A 561 18.97 -13.27 19.47
C THR A 561 17.67 -12.95 20.18
N ILE A 562 16.84 -12.13 19.54
CA ILE A 562 15.74 -11.42 20.17
C ILE A 562 14.41 -11.87 19.60
N LYS A 563 13.47 -12.16 20.49
CA LYS A 563 12.06 -12.24 20.14
C LYS A 563 11.41 -10.88 20.33
N TRP A 564 10.86 -10.30 19.27
CA TRP A 564 10.19 -9.00 19.33
C TRP A 564 8.69 -9.13 19.10
N TYR A 565 7.90 -8.77 20.10
CA TYR A 565 6.44 -8.79 20.04
C TYR A 565 5.85 -7.42 19.73
N THR A 566 4.87 -7.40 18.82
CA THR A 566 4.07 -6.23 18.45
C THR A 566 2.62 -6.65 18.18
N ASP A 567 1.66 -5.77 18.47
CA ASP A 567 0.24 -6.01 18.17
C ASP A 567 -0.15 -5.68 16.72
N ASN A 568 0.81 -5.25 15.88
CA ASN A 568 0.56 -4.87 14.49
C ASN A 568 1.11 -5.89 13.47
N LYS A 569 0.18 -6.62 12.82
CA LYS A 569 0.51 -7.62 11.77
C LYS A 569 1.31 -7.05 10.59
N ASN A 570 1.10 -5.77 10.25
CA ASN A 570 1.84 -5.14 9.16
C ASN A 570 3.31 -4.93 9.53
N VAL A 571 3.61 -4.56 10.78
CA VAL A 571 4.99 -4.36 11.25
C VAL A 571 5.76 -5.68 11.18
N HIS A 572 5.18 -6.77 11.70
CA HIS A 572 5.76 -8.12 11.57
C HIS A 572 6.05 -8.47 10.10
N HIS A 573 5.09 -8.25 9.20
CA HIS A 573 5.30 -8.53 7.77
C HIS A 573 6.39 -7.64 7.16
N ILE A 574 6.40 -6.34 7.45
CA ILE A 574 7.35 -5.38 6.92
C ILE A 574 8.77 -5.70 7.38
N MET A 575 8.97 -6.09 8.64
CA MET A 575 10.29 -6.50 9.16
C MET A 575 10.85 -7.73 8.46
N GLN A 576 9.98 -8.59 7.90
CA GLN A 576 10.41 -9.77 7.16
C GLN A 576 10.76 -9.51 5.69
N VAL A 577 10.06 -8.59 5.00
CA VAL A 577 10.18 -8.45 3.53
C VAL A 577 10.38 -7.01 3.02
N GLY A 578 10.49 -6.05 3.93
CA GLY A 578 10.49 -4.61 3.64
C GLY A 578 9.11 -4.06 3.25
N SER A 579 9.06 -2.78 2.91
CA SER A 579 7.82 -2.07 2.53
C SER A 579 7.82 -1.58 1.09
N LYS A 580 6.63 -1.40 0.51
CA LYS A 580 6.46 -0.69 -0.77
C LYS A 580 6.44 0.83 -0.58
N ASN A 581 6.20 1.31 0.65
CA ASN A 581 6.27 2.72 0.99
C ASN A 581 7.74 3.06 1.32
N PRO A 582 8.38 4.00 0.60
CA PRO A 582 9.80 4.34 0.81
C PRO A 582 10.12 4.74 2.25
N VAL A 583 9.24 5.50 2.92
CA VAL A 583 9.47 5.96 4.30
C VAL A 583 9.51 4.79 5.28
N LEU A 584 8.55 3.87 5.19
CA LEU A 584 8.51 2.68 6.04
C LEU A 584 9.65 1.71 5.70
N HIS A 585 10.06 1.66 4.43
CA HIS A 585 11.14 0.80 4.00
C HIS A 585 12.49 1.28 4.54
N ASP A 586 12.76 2.58 4.46
CA ASP A 586 14.00 3.18 4.97
C ASP A 586 14.16 2.90 6.47
N ILE A 587 13.09 3.04 7.28
CA ILE A 587 13.13 2.71 8.72
C ILE A 587 13.58 1.26 8.98
N VAL A 588 13.07 0.31 8.20
CA VAL A 588 13.38 -1.13 8.39
C VAL A 588 14.79 -1.45 7.91
N VAL A 589 15.25 -0.82 6.83
CA VAL A 589 16.63 -0.97 6.36
C VAL A 589 17.62 -0.42 7.39
N ASP A 590 17.30 0.73 8.00
CA ASP A 590 18.13 1.32 9.07
C ASP A 590 18.18 0.40 10.30
N MET A 591 17.05 -0.17 10.72
CA MET A 591 17.02 -1.15 11.80
C MET A 591 17.80 -2.42 11.46
N ALA A 592 17.67 -2.94 10.24
CA ALA A 592 18.40 -4.13 9.79
C ALA A 592 19.91 -3.90 9.83
N ARG A 593 20.38 -2.77 9.27
CA ARG A 593 21.80 -2.37 9.31
C ARG A 593 22.30 -2.15 10.74
N GLY A 594 21.50 -1.49 11.58
CA GLY A 594 21.86 -1.25 12.98
C GLY A 594 21.91 -2.51 13.83
N SER A 595 21.12 -3.52 13.47
CA SER A 595 21.15 -4.85 14.08
C SER A 595 22.38 -5.64 13.62
N GLU A 596 22.65 -5.65 12.31
CA GLU A 596 23.80 -6.33 11.70
C GLU A 596 25.13 -5.80 12.26
N SER A 597 25.29 -4.47 12.37
CA SER A 597 26.52 -3.86 12.90
C SER A 597 26.81 -4.20 14.36
N ARG A 598 25.81 -4.71 15.10
CA ARG A 598 25.88 -5.07 16.53
C ARG A 598 25.65 -6.57 16.76
N SER A 599 25.69 -7.37 15.69
CA SER A 599 25.42 -8.81 15.73
C SER A 599 24.09 -9.18 16.44
N ILE A 600 23.04 -8.37 16.24
CA ILE A 600 21.72 -8.57 16.82
C ILE A 600 20.83 -9.32 15.83
N GLN A 601 20.21 -10.42 16.24
CA GLN A 601 19.22 -11.12 15.43
C GLN A 601 17.80 -10.82 15.92
N ILE A 602 16.96 -10.20 15.09
CA ILE A 602 15.59 -9.84 15.46
C ILE A 602 14.60 -10.79 14.77
N ASP A 603 13.88 -11.58 15.56
CA ASP A 603 12.72 -12.36 15.12
C ASP A 603 11.44 -11.69 15.61
N THR A 604 10.66 -11.13 14.68
CA THR A 604 9.41 -10.45 15.03
C THR A 604 8.25 -11.42 15.06
N GLU A 605 7.30 -11.23 15.97
CA GLU A 605 6.04 -11.97 16.02
C GLU A 605 4.87 -11.05 16.38
N TRP A 606 3.73 -11.32 15.74
CA TRP A 606 2.50 -10.62 16.07
C TRP A 606 1.80 -11.31 17.24
N VAL A 607 1.42 -10.53 18.25
CA VAL A 607 0.60 -11.00 19.38
C VAL A 607 -0.73 -10.25 19.46
N PRO A 608 -1.80 -10.86 19.99
CA PRO A 608 -3.03 -10.16 20.31
C PRO A 608 -2.77 -9.02 21.31
N ARG A 609 -3.58 -7.95 21.24
CA ARG A 609 -3.44 -6.78 22.11
C ARG A 609 -3.57 -7.13 23.59
N GLU A 610 -4.39 -8.12 23.90
CA GLU A 610 -4.62 -8.64 25.26
C GLU A 610 -3.36 -9.24 25.87
N GLN A 611 -2.35 -9.57 25.06
CA GLN A 611 -1.05 -10.08 25.49
C GLN A 611 0.04 -8.99 25.52
N ASN A 612 -0.25 -7.76 25.05
CA ASN A 612 0.68 -6.63 24.98
C ASN A 612 0.35 -5.51 26.00
N ILE A 613 -0.18 -5.89 27.17
CA ILE A 613 -0.78 -4.95 28.14
C ILE A 613 0.24 -3.93 28.67
N GLN A 614 1.44 -4.37 29.04
CA GLN A 614 2.45 -3.49 29.63
C GLN A 614 3.00 -2.49 28.61
N ALA A 615 3.27 -2.90 27.37
CA ALA A 615 3.72 -1.96 26.35
C ALA A 615 2.61 -0.95 25.98
N ASP A 616 1.33 -1.37 25.91
CA ASP A 616 0.18 -0.46 25.72
C ASP A 616 0.02 0.52 26.89
N PHE A 617 0.28 0.08 28.12
CA PHE A 617 0.33 0.98 29.28
C PHE A 617 1.45 2.01 29.12
N LEU A 618 2.68 1.56 28.86
CA LEU A 618 3.85 2.43 28.67
C LEU A 618 3.66 3.43 27.52
N SER A 619 3.03 3.02 26.42
CA SER A 619 2.77 3.90 25.26
C SER A 619 1.74 5.00 25.56
N ARG A 620 0.96 4.84 26.63
CA ARG A 620 -0.03 5.81 27.13
C ARG A 620 0.43 6.59 28.35
N CYS A 621 1.56 6.20 28.95
CA CYS A 621 2.16 6.93 30.06
C CYS A 621 2.54 8.33 29.59
N HIS A 622 1.81 9.31 30.10
CA HIS A 622 2.10 10.73 29.91
C HIS A 622 2.36 11.31 31.29
N ASP A 623 3.62 11.69 31.53
CA ASP A 623 3.97 12.44 32.73
C ASP A 623 3.56 13.90 32.52
N SER A 624 2.38 14.25 33.02
CA SER A 624 1.88 15.63 33.00
C SER A 624 2.74 16.57 33.85
N ASP A 625 3.61 16.00 34.70
CA ASP A 625 4.49 16.69 35.61
C ASP A 625 5.97 16.65 35.16
N ASP A 626 6.24 16.30 33.89
CA ASP A 626 7.58 16.39 33.28
C ASP A 626 7.92 17.84 32.87
N TRP A 627 8.07 18.70 33.89
CA TRP A 627 8.23 20.13 33.75
C TRP A 627 9.64 20.44 33.24
N GLN A 628 9.72 21.41 32.33
CA GLN A 628 11.00 21.93 31.89
C GLN A 628 11.24 23.31 32.48
N ILE A 629 12.49 23.57 32.87
CA ILE A 629 12.91 24.94 33.18
C ILE A 629 12.70 25.78 31.92
N ALA A 630 11.98 26.90 32.05
CA ALA A 630 11.76 27.80 30.94
C ALA A 630 13.11 28.19 30.33
N PRO A 631 13.31 28.14 29.00
CA PRO A 631 14.63 28.27 28.42
C PRO A 631 15.37 29.54 28.86
N LEU A 632 14.67 30.68 28.97
CA LEU A 632 15.22 31.95 29.46
C LEU A 632 15.63 31.91 30.94
N VAL A 633 14.94 31.12 31.76
CA VAL A 633 15.28 30.94 33.18
C VAL A 633 16.50 30.04 33.30
N PHE A 634 16.57 28.92 32.58
CA PHE A 634 17.76 28.05 32.55
C PHE A 634 18.99 28.84 32.11
N ILE A 635 18.82 29.65 31.06
CA ILE A 635 19.80 30.65 30.63
C ILE A 635 20.24 31.56 31.77
N HIS A 636 19.34 32.13 32.55
CA HIS A 636 19.73 33.02 33.64
C HIS A 636 20.50 32.25 34.73
N LEU A 637 20.01 31.07 35.11
CA LEU A 637 20.61 30.18 36.10
C LEU A 637 22.01 29.71 35.69
N ASP A 638 22.19 29.30 34.43
CA ASP A 638 23.48 28.87 33.89
C ASP A 638 24.45 30.05 33.71
N LYS A 639 24.01 31.30 33.94
CA LYS A 639 24.85 32.52 33.89
C LYS A 639 25.40 32.85 35.27
N ILE A 640 24.67 32.44 36.30
CA ILE A 640 24.98 32.66 37.71
C ILE A 640 25.72 31.44 38.28
N TRP A 641 25.31 30.24 37.88
CA TRP A 641 25.73 28.97 38.48
C TRP A 641 26.22 27.93 37.46
N GLY A 642 26.29 28.27 36.17
CA GLY A 642 26.87 27.39 35.15
C GLY A 642 28.40 27.31 35.23
N PRO A 643 29.06 26.39 34.50
CA PRO A 643 28.50 25.45 33.54
C PRO A 643 27.67 24.29 34.08
N HIS A 644 26.40 24.17 33.66
CA HIS A 644 25.66 22.91 33.81
C HIS A 644 25.94 21.99 32.61
N THR A 645 26.68 20.90 32.86
CA THR A 645 27.07 19.91 31.84
C THR A 645 26.14 18.70 31.74
N ILE A 646 25.22 18.56 32.69
CA ILE A 646 24.26 17.47 32.74
C ILE A 646 22.90 17.94 33.27
N ASP A 647 21.83 17.56 32.57
CA ASP A 647 20.45 17.84 32.97
C ASP A 647 19.86 16.64 33.70
N ARG A 648 19.73 16.74 35.02
CA ARG A 648 19.18 15.65 35.85
C ARG A 648 17.66 15.73 35.82
N PHE A 649 16.99 14.60 35.61
CA PHE A 649 15.53 14.48 35.51
C PHE A 649 14.92 15.10 34.23
N ALA A 650 15.66 15.03 33.12
CA ALA A 650 15.20 15.47 31.81
C ALA A 650 15.09 14.30 30.82
N SER A 651 14.23 14.45 29.83
CA SER A 651 13.96 13.55 28.70
C SER A 651 14.48 14.15 27.38
N ASP A 652 14.50 13.37 26.30
CA ASP A 652 15.00 13.76 24.97
C ASP A 652 14.34 15.03 24.39
N TYR A 653 13.08 15.29 24.77
CA TYR A 653 12.32 16.45 24.30
C TYR A 653 12.38 17.68 25.22
N ASN A 654 12.84 17.57 26.46
CA ASN A 654 12.83 18.68 27.42
C ASN A 654 14.23 19.08 27.95
N THR A 655 15.27 18.30 27.63
CA THR A 655 16.64 18.54 28.08
C THR A 655 17.22 19.91 27.73
N LYS A 656 17.97 20.47 28.67
CA LYS A 656 18.71 21.73 28.60
C LYS A 656 20.22 21.53 28.49
N CYS A 657 20.73 20.31 28.67
CA CYS A 657 22.14 19.95 28.44
C CYS A 657 22.25 18.85 27.35
N VAL A 658 23.45 18.65 26.80
CA VAL A 658 23.71 17.55 25.85
C VAL A 658 23.60 16.20 26.56
N ARG A 659 24.17 16.10 27.76
CA ARG A 659 24.02 14.94 28.64
C ARG A 659 22.82 15.17 29.54
N PHE A 660 22.00 14.15 29.74
CA PHE A 660 20.88 14.21 30.66
C PHE A 660 20.61 12.84 31.30
N ASN A 661 19.86 12.84 32.39
CA ASN A 661 19.35 11.62 33.01
C ASN A 661 17.83 11.67 33.04
N SER A 662 17.22 10.79 32.26
CA SER A 662 15.78 10.57 32.24
C SER A 662 15.38 9.49 33.25
N ARG A 663 14.12 9.54 33.69
CA ARG A 663 13.52 8.49 34.51
C ARG A 663 13.36 7.18 33.72
N TRP A 664 13.13 7.28 32.42
CA TRP A 664 12.92 6.17 31.48
C TRP A 664 13.93 6.25 30.34
N TRP A 665 14.24 5.13 29.69
CA TRP A 665 15.10 5.17 28.50
C TRP A 665 14.40 5.93 27.37
N CYS A 666 15.12 6.82 26.69
CA CYS A 666 14.60 7.57 25.54
C CYS A 666 15.68 7.71 24.46
N PRO A 667 15.30 7.85 23.18
CA PRO A 667 16.27 7.99 22.10
C PRO A 667 16.96 9.36 22.23
N GLY A 668 18.18 9.36 22.73
CA GLY A 668 19.04 10.53 22.67
C GLY A 668 19.27 10.96 21.21
N GLU A 669 19.34 12.28 21.01
CA GLU A 669 20.01 12.96 19.88
C GLU A 669 19.30 13.04 18.51
N ARG A 670 18.67 14.20 18.17
CA ARG A 670 18.52 14.60 16.74
C ARG A 670 18.70 16.09 16.40
N LEU A 671 18.26 17.05 17.22
CA LEU A 671 18.31 18.48 16.87
C LEU A 671 19.42 19.27 17.57
N LYS A 672 19.61 19.01 18.87
CA LYS A 672 20.63 19.70 19.70
C LYS A 672 22.07 19.33 19.29
N PRO A 673 22.40 18.05 19.05
CA PRO A 673 23.73 17.65 18.58
C PRO A 673 24.00 18.10 17.15
N ARG A 674 22.95 18.19 16.30
CA ARG A 674 23.10 18.71 14.94
C ARG A 674 23.57 20.16 14.98
N ILE A 675 22.91 21.04 15.74
CA ILE A 675 23.32 22.45 15.86
C ILE A 675 24.68 22.61 16.55
N ALA A 676 24.98 21.83 17.60
CA ALA A 676 26.30 21.82 18.23
C ALA A 676 27.40 21.45 17.22
N SER A 677 27.18 20.41 16.41
CA SER A 677 28.06 20.02 15.32
C SER A 677 28.21 21.09 14.23
N LEU A 678 27.16 21.88 13.93
CA LEU A 678 27.25 23.00 12.97
C LEU A 678 28.06 24.17 13.54
N CYS A 679 27.97 24.44 14.84
CA CYS A 679 28.77 25.45 15.53
C CYS A 679 30.26 25.06 15.57
N ASP A 680 30.59 23.81 15.86
CA ASP A 680 31.98 23.32 15.84
C ASP A 680 32.61 23.47 14.44
N GLN A 681 31.83 23.24 13.39
CA GLN A 681 32.26 23.36 11.99
C GLN A 681 32.41 24.82 11.51
N SER A 682 31.93 25.81 12.26
CA SER A 682 31.99 27.23 11.89
C SER A 682 33.33 27.90 12.19
N GLY A 683 34.27 27.20 12.84
CA GLY A 683 35.55 27.78 13.27
C GLY A 683 35.44 28.69 14.51
N VAL A 684 34.24 28.85 15.08
CA VAL A 684 34.08 29.33 16.45
C VAL A 684 34.64 28.24 17.36
N VAL A 685 35.90 28.37 17.76
CA VAL A 685 36.55 27.43 18.69
C VAL A 685 35.70 27.39 19.96
N MET A 686 35.08 26.24 20.23
CA MET A 686 34.47 25.98 21.52
C MET A 686 35.58 26.10 22.55
N ASP A 687 35.58 27.19 23.31
CA ASP A 687 36.57 27.41 24.35
C ASP A 687 36.43 26.26 25.37
N PRO A 688 37.44 25.38 25.50
CA PRO A 688 37.37 24.22 26.38
C PRO A 688 37.17 24.62 27.86
N VAL A 689 37.53 25.86 28.20
CA VAL A 689 37.39 26.41 29.55
C VAL A 689 35.96 26.90 29.82
N ASN A 690 35.17 27.21 28.77
CA ASN A 690 33.86 27.85 28.86
C ASN A 690 32.72 27.04 28.20
N ASP A 691 32.79 25.71 28.26
CA ASP A 691 31.89 24.75 27.59
C ASP A 691 30.38 25.00 27.83
N HIS A 692 29.95 25.52 28.98
CA HIS A 692 28.55 25.98 29.15
C HIS A 692 28.13 27.17 28.33
N LEU A 693 28.97 28.20 28.20
CA LEU A 693 28.61 29.39 27.45
C LEU A 693 28.43 29.02 25.98
N CYS A 694 29.25 28.08 25.49
CA CYS A 694 29.11 27.41 24.22
C CYS A 694 27.78 26.64 24.09
N ASN A 695 27.44 25.78 25.05
CA ASN A 695 26.17 25.03 25.04
C ASN A 695 24.93 25.93 25.11
N ARG A 696 24.99 27.00 25.90
CA ARG A 696 23.93 28.01 25.96
C ARG A 696 23.80 28.85 24.71
N MET A 697 24.91 29.16 24.05
CA MET A 697 24.92 29.86 22.78
C MET A 697 24.08 29.06 21.77
N CYS A 698 24.26 27.73 21.72
CA CYS A 698 23.40 26.84 20.90
C CYS A 698 21.92 26.92 21.31
N ASP A 699 21.61 26.96 22.61
CA ASP A 699 20.23 27.11 23.12
C ASP A 699 19.60 28.48 22.81
N TYR A 700 20.38 29.55 22.77
CA TYR A 700 19.93 30.89 22.34
C TYR A 700 19.74 30.96 20.82
N MET A 701 20.65 30.35 20.05
CA MET A 701 20.52 30.24 18.60
C MET A 701 19.29 29.42 18.23
N LEU A 702 18.96 28.39 19.01
CA LEU A 702 17.70 27.64 18.91
C LEU A 702 16.45 28.52 19.14
N GLN A 703 16.54 29.65 19.85
CA GLN A 703 15.38 30.49 20.19
C GLN A 703 15.15 31.68 19.25
N CYS A 704 16.04 31.95 18.31
CA CYS A 704 15.94 33.11 17.40
C CYS A 704 14.74 33.06 16.44
N ARG A 705 14.08 31.91 16.31
CA ARG A 705 12.92 31.65 15.43
C ARG A 705 11.92 30.70 16.09
N SER A 706 10.65 30.83 15.72
CA SER A 706 9.59 29.91 16.18
C SER A 706 9.83 28.48 15.70
N GLU A 707 9.41 27.46 16.47
CA GLU A 707 9.60 26.04 16.13
C GLU A 707 9.11 25.66 14.74
N GLN A 708 7.93 26.16 14.35
CA GLN A 708 7.34 25.93 13.04
C GLN A 708 8.20 26.53 11.91
N THR A 709 8.88 27.65 12.17
CA THR A 709 9.80 28.26 11.20
C THR A 709 11.11 27.49 11.13
N LYS A 710 11.65 27.02 12.26
CA LYS A 710 12.87 26.22 12.32
C LYS A 710 12.70 24.89 11.61
N SER A 711 11.66 24.13 11.95
CA SER A 711 11.35 22.85 11.31
C SER A 711 11.17 23.00 9.78
N LYS A 712 10.46 24.05 9.34
CA LYS A 712 10.31 24.37 7.93
C LYS A 712 11.64 24.71 7.25
N TYR A 713 12.50 25.51 7.88
CA TYR A 713 13.81 25.86 7.33
C TYR A 713 14.72 24.64 7.29
N PHE A 714 14.90 23.88 8.38
CA PHE A 714 15.72 22.66 8.34
C PHE A 714 15.23 21.65 7.30
N SER A 715 13.91 21.46 7.16
CA SER A 715 13.35 20.60 6.10
C SER A 715 13.69 21.08 4.69
N LEU A 716 13.59 22.39 4.42
CA LEU A 716 13.92 22.99 3.12
C LEU A 716 15.43 23.01 2.86
N PHE A 717 16.24 23.24 3.90
CA PHE A 717 17.68 23.14 3.83
C PHE A 717 18.11 21.71 3.52
N SER A 718 17.48 20.69 4.09
CA SER A 718 17.78 19.31 3.72
C SER A 718 17.40 18.96 2.28
N ARG A 719 16.40 19.62 1.68
CA ARG A 719 16.19 19.56 0.22
C ARG A 719 17.34 20.19 -0.56
N TRP A 720 17.90 21.30 -0.07
CA TRP A 720 19.12 21.88 -0.64
C TRP A 720 20.32 20.95 -0.47
N GLU A 721 20.56 20.37 0.71
CA GLU A 721 21.64 19.40 0.98
C GLU A 721 21.55 18.19 0.04
N GLN A 722 20.35 17.66 -0.18
CA GLN A 722 20.09 16.59 -1.13
C GLN A 722 20.38 17.01 -2.57
N PHE A 723 19.97 18.22 -2.97
CA PHE A 723 20.27 18.73 -4.30
C PHE A 723 21.78 18.95 -4.50
N ALA A 724 22.45 19.56 -3.53
CA ALA A 724 23.89 19.79 -3.54
C ALA A 724 24.65 18.46 -3.64
N SER A 725 24.25 17.46 -2.85
CA SER A 725 24.80 16.10 -2.90
C SER A 725 24.54 15.43 -4.25
N SER A 726 23.36 15.62 -4.86
CA SER A 726 23.03 15.07 -6.18
C SER A 726 23.85 15.67 -7.33
N LYS A 727 24.44 16.85 -7.10
CA LYS A 727 25.30 17.55 -8.07
C LYS A 727 26.78 17.51 -7.67
N SER A 728 27.12 16.78 -6.60
CA SER A 728 28.49 16.70 -6.05
C SER A 728 29.08 18.08 -5.71
N VAL A 729 28.25 18.99 -5.20
CA VAL A 729 28.67 20.34 -4.80
C VAL A 729 28.50 20.54 -3.29
N ASN A 730 29.34 21.39 -2.72
CA ASN A 730 29.30 21.67 -1.28
C ASN A 730 27.99 22.36 -0.90
N ALA A 731 27.30 21.78 0.09
CA ALA A 731 26.09 22.38 0.66
C ALA A 731 26.44 23.60 1.54
N ILE A 732 27.61 23.59 2.18
CA ILE A 732 28.16 24.64 3.04
C ILE A 732 29.70 24.65 2.93
N PRO A 733 30.37 25.80 2.67
CA PRO A 733 29.76 27.02 2.13
C PRO A 733 29.21 26.73 0.72
N ALA A 734 28.03 27.27 0.43
CA ALA A 734 27.36 27.04 -0.85
C ALA A 734 27.85 28.07 -1.87
N ASN A 735 28.19 27.62 -3.09
CA ASN A 735 28.45 28.55 -4.17
C ASN A 735 27.11 29.14 -4.69
N PRO A 736 26.98 30.47 -4.82
CA PRO A 736 25.77 31.11 -5.32
C PRO A 736 25.22 30.52 -6.64
N ILE A 737 26.11 30.07 -7.54
CA ILE A 737 25.66 29.48 -8.82
C ILE A 737 24.87 28.18 -8.62
N HIS A 738 25.24 27.37 -7.63
CA HIS A 738 24.56 26.09 -7.36
C HIS A 738 23.22 26.32 -6.67
N ILE A 739 23.11 27.36 -5.83
CA ILE A 739 21.83 27.78 -5.26
C ILE A 739 20.90 28.29 -6.36
N ALA A 740 21.44 29.07 -7.32
CA ALA A 740 20.68 29.51 -8.47
C ALA A 740 20.14 28.31 -9.28
N LEU A 741 20.99 27.31 -9.57
CA LEU A 741 20.57 26.07 -10.24
C LEU A 741 19.51 25.30 -9.44
N PHE A 742 19.62 25.28 -8.11
CA PHE A 742 18.59 24.68 -7.26
C PHE A 742 17.26 25.41 -7.36
N ILE A 743 17.28 26.75 -7.26
CA ILE A 743 16.08 27.57 -7.41
C ILE A 743 15.45 27.36 -8.80
N THR A 744 16.25 27.29 -9.87
CA THR A 744 15.78 26.97 -11.22
C THR A 744 15.15 25.58 -11.27
N SER A 745 15.77 24.55 -10.66
CA SER A 745 15.17 23.21 -10.61
C SER A 745 13.84 23.17 -9.84
N LEU A 746 13.69 24.03 -8.83
CA LEU A 746 12.44 24.18 -8.09
C LEU A 746 11.37 24.86 -8.95
N LEU A 747 11.76 25.85 -9.76
CA LEU A 747 10.87 26.50 -10.73
C LEU A 747 10.40 25.52 -11.82
N ASP A 748 11.33 24.77 -12.41
CA ASP A 748 11.02 23.78 -13.46
C ASP A 748 10.12 22.65 -12.95
N SER A 749 10.25 22.30 -11.68
CA SER A 749 9.36 21.33 -11.01
C SER A 749 8.00 21.93 -10.57
N GLY A 750 7.72 23.18 -10.90
CA GLY A 750 6.44 23.84 -10.62
C GLY A 750 6.27 24.31 -9.17
N SER A 751 7.36 24.47 -8.41
CA SER A 751 7.30 24.95 -7.02
C SER A 751 6.84 26.41 -6.97
N SER A 752 5.96 26.73 -6.02
CA SER A 752 5.47 28.10 -5.84
C SER A 752 6.57 29.07 -5.38
N TYR A 753 6.40 30.36 -5.68
CA TYR A 753 7.26 31.43 -5.14
C TYR A 753 7.45 31.35 -3.62
N GLY A 754 6.41 30.98 -2.86
CA GLY A 754 6.50 30.84 -1.41
C GLY A 754 7.49 29.77 -0.93
N VAL A 755 7.72 28.72 -1.73
CA VAL A 755 8.75 27.70 -1.45
C VAL A 755 10.13 28.25 -1.78
N ILE A 756 10.27 28.92 -2.92
CA ILE A 756 11.55 29.49 -3.39
C ILE A 756 12.04 30.58 -2.43
N SER A 757 11.14 31.47 -2.00
CA SER A 757 11.40 32.48 -0.98
C SER A 757 11.81 31.83 0.34
N ALA A 758 11.11 30.76 0.78
CA ALA A 758 11.46 30.05 2.01
C ALA A 758 12.81 29.32 1.91
N VAL A 759 13.20 28.81 0.73
CA VAL A 759 14.53 28.23 0.47
C VAL A 759 15.61 29.30 0.61
N LYS A 760 15.43 30.49 0.03
CA LYS A 760 16.36 31.62 0.20
C LYS A 760 16.63 31.90 1.68
N TYR A 761 15.56 32.07 2.47
CA TYR A 761 15.69 32.34 3.91
C TYR A 761 16.26 31.16 4.70
N SER A 762 15.98 29.94 4.27
CA SER A 762 16.50 28.73 4.88
C SER A 762 18.01 28.59 4.68
N VAL A 763 18.50 28.82 3.47
CA VAL A 763 19.94 28.77 3.13
C VAL A 763 20.65 29.89 3.88
N LYS A 764 20.17 31.13 3.80
CA LYS A 764 20.65 32.25 4.61
C LYS A 764 20.77 31.88 6.10
N PHE A 765 19.70 31.31 6.66
CA PHE A 765 19.65 30.96 8.07
C PHE A 765 20.72 29.93 8.43
N VAL A 766 20.84 28.83 7.70
CA VAL A 766 21.82 27.78 8.02
C VAL A 766 23.26 28.26 7.77
N HIS A 767 23.53 28.99 6.68
CA HIS A 767 24.86 29.57 6.46
C HIS A 767 25.27 30.55 7.57
N SER A 768 24.31 31.34 8.08
CA SER A 768 24.56 32.21 9.24
C SER A 768 24.82 31.44 10.54
N LEU A 769 24.24 30.24 10.71
CA LEU A 769 24.55 29.36 11.86
C LEU A 769 25.98 28.80 11.78
N HIS A 770 26.51 28.64 10.56
CA HIS A 770 27.89 28.20 10.29
C HIS A 770 28.90 29.35 10.20
N GLY A 771 28.49 30.60 10.48
CA GLY A 771 29.40 31.75 10.39
C GLY A 771 29.84 32.12 8.98
N TYR A 772 29.19 31.59 7.94
CA TYR A 772 29.47 31.97 6.54
C TYR A 772 28.59 33.13 6.08
N ASP A 773 29.11 33.90 5.12
CA ASP A 773 28.32 34.91 4.40
C ASP A 773 27.09 34.29 3.74
N ASP A 774 26.01 35.07 3.65
CA ASP A 774 24.75 34.65 3.02
C ASP A 774 24.99 34.41 1.53
N PRO A 775 25.06 33.15 1.05
CA PRO A 775 25.36 32.87 -0.34
C PRO A 775 24.16 33.22 -1.24
N THR A 776 23.00 33.53 -0.66
CA THR A 776 21.81 33.99 -1.35
C THR A 776 21.75 35.51 -1.53
N ASP A 777 22.64 36.25 -0.87
CA ASP A 777 22.81 37.70 -1.06
C ASP A 777 23.71 38.00 -2.26
N ASN A 778 23.32 37.44 -3.40
CA ASN A 778 24.00 37.58 -4.67
C ASN A 778 23.04 38.23 -5.69
N PRO A 779 23.45 39.25 -6.47
CA PRO A 779 22.58 39.91 -7.45
C PRO A 779 21.92 38.93 -8.43
N PHE A 780 22.61 37.87 -8.83
CA PHE A 780 22.09 36.85 -9.73
C PHE A 780 20.95 36.04 -9.09
N ILE A 781 21.12 35.60 -7.84
CA ILE A 781 20.07 34.89 -7.09
C ILE A 781 18.89 35.82 -6.79
N ASN A 782 19.16 37.08 -6.44
CA ASN A 782 18.11 38.07 -6.20
C ASN A 782 17.25 38.30 -7.45
N ASN A 783 17.89 38.46 -8.61
CA ASN A 783 17.20 38.57 -9.89
C ASN A 783 16.45 37.28 -10.27
N LEU A 784 17.00 36.11 -9.94
CA LEU A 784 16.33 34.82 -10.16
C LEU A 784 15.11 34.63 -9.25
N VAL A 785 15.18 35.06 -7.99
CA VAL A 785 14.04 35.03 -7.05
C VAL A 785 12.97 36.05 -7.45
N GLU A 786 13.35 37.22 -7.99
CA GLU A 786 12.40 38.16 -8.57
C GLU A 786 11.80 37.62 -9.90
N SER A 787 12.57 36.90 -10.72
CA SER A 787 12.05 36.17 -11.88
C SER A 787 11.06 35.08 -11.45
N ALA A 788 11.41 34.30 -10.42
CA ALA A 788 10.51 33.31 -9.81
C ALA A 788 9.20 33.94 -9.32
N LYS A 789 9.28 35.15 -8.75
CA LYS A 789 8.11 35.91 -8.32
C LYS A 789 7.26 36.37 -9.50
N ARG A 790 7.82 36.60 -10.68
CA ARG A 790 7.05 36.96 -11.89
C ARG A 790 6.46 35.73 -12.60
N HIS A 791 7.21 34.63 -12.67
CA HIS A 791 6.82 33.42 -13.42
C HIS A 791 6.02 32.39 -12.62
N ALA A 792 6.33 32.21 -11.32
CA ALA A 792 5.74 31.16 -10.47
C ALA A 792 4.77 31.70 -9.41
N SER A 793 4.50 33.01 -9.40
CA SER A 793 3.42 33.57 -8.58
C SER A 793 2.09 33.29 -9.26
N LYS A 794 1.26 32.50 -8.60
CA LYS A 794 -0.15 32.40 -8.93
C LYS A 794 -0.88 33.60 -8.31
N PRO A 795 -1.95 34.11 -8.95
CA PRO A 795 -2.85 35.05 -8.29
C PRO A 795 -3.22 34.50 -6.92
N VAL A 796 -3.03 35.29 -5.86
CA VAL A 796 -3.44 34.88 -4.52
C VAL A 796 -4.95 34.79 -4.53
N ASN A 797 -5.49 33.58 -4.68
CA ASN A 797 -6.93 33.35 -4.58
C ASN A 797 -7.31 33.44 -3.10
N LYS A 798 -7.71 34.65 -2.68
CA LYS A 798 -8.16 34.88 -1.32
C LYS A 798 -9.48 34.15 -1.12
N LYS A 799 -9.65 33.51 0.03
CA LYS A 799 -10.92 32.90 0.42
C LYS A 799 -12.00 33.98 0.47
N ASP A 800 -13.22 33.61 0.09
CA ASP A 800 -14.37 34.50 0.13
C ASP A 800 -14.62 34.96 1.57
N VAL A 801 -15.08 36.20 1.72
CA VAL A 801 -15.40 36.79 3.03
C VAL A 801 -16.80 36.36 3.48
N ILE A 802 -16.95 36.07 4.77
CA ILE A 802 -18.27 35.92 5.37
C ILE A 802 -18.83 37.31 5.64
N THR A 803 -20.08 37.57 5.28
CA THR A 803 -20.75 38.86 5.49
C THR A 803 -21.60 38.83 6.76
N ARG A 804 -22.00 40.02 7.23
CA ARG A 804 -22.97 40.17 8.33
C ARG A 804 -24.27 39.41 8.05
N ASP A 805 -24.76 39.46 6.82
CA ASP A 805 -26.04 38.84 6.43
C ASP A 805 -25.97 37.31 6.50
N HIS A 806 -24.86 36.70 6.08
CA HIS A 806 -24.66 35.26 6.26
C HIS A 806 -24.75 34.87 7.75
N LEU A 807 -24.16 35.66 8.64
CA LEU A 807 -24.20 35.39 10.08
C LEU A 807 -25.60 35.55 10.67
N ILE A 808 -26.36 36.57 10.23
CA ILE A 808 -27.75 36.78 10.65
C ILE A 808 -28.62 35.60 10.19
N THR A 809 -28.51 35.19 8.92
CA THR A 809 -29.24 34.04 8.37
C THR A 809 -28.89 32.76 9.11
N LEU A 810 -27.61 32.53 9.40
CA LEU A 810 -27.16 31.35 10.14
C LEU A 810 -27.72 31.32 11.57
N CYS A 811 -27.69 32.45 12.28
CA CYS A 811 -28.21 32.53 13.63
C CYS A 811 -29.74 32.41 13.67
N ASN A 812 -30.45 32.91 12.63
CA ASN A 812 -31.89 32.71 12.50
C ASN A 812 -32.26 31.23 12.29
N LEU A 813 -31.48 30.50 11.48
CA LEU A 813 -31.71 29.08 11.23
C LEU A 813 -31.61 28.22 12.50
N TYR A 814 -30.81 28.67 13.48
CA TYR A 814 -30.57 27.97 14.74
C TYR A 814 -31.09 28.72 15.98
N LYS A 815 -31.99 29.69 15.81
CA LYS A 815 -32.43 30.59 16.90
C LYS A 815 -32.93 29.80 18.12
N ASP A 816 -33.79 28.82 17.87
CA ASP A 816 -34.46 28.01 18.91
C ASP A 816 -33.72 26.68 19.20
N ASN A 817 -32.45 26.56 18.80
CA ASN A 817 -31.66 25.34 18.98
C ASN A 817 -30.75 25.43 20.22
N ASP A 818 -31.08 24.69 21.28
CA ASP A 818 -30.30 24.62 22.52
C ASP A 818 -29.25 23.51 22.55
N ASP A 819 -28.95 22.87 21.42
CA ASP A 819 -27.88 21.89 21.36
C ASP A 819 -26.52 22.56 21.60
N LEU A 820 -25.83 22.13 22.65
CA LEU A 820 -24.54 22.72 23.08
C LEU A 820 -23.49 22.75 21.96
N LEU A 821 -23.50 21.78 21.03
CA LEU A 821 -22.56 21.77 19.90
C LEU A 821 -22.89 22.87 18.89
N VAL A 822 -24.18 23.08 18.62
CA VAL A 822 -24.66 24.19 17.78
C VAL A 822 -24.29 25.53 18.41
N VAL A 823 -24.65 25.74 19.69
CA VAL A 823 -24.40 26.99 20.41
C VAL A 823 -22.91 27.29 20.51
N ARG A 824 -22.06 26.29 20.81
CA ARG A 824 -20.61 26.45 20.84
C ARG A 824 -20.07 26.92 19.49
N ASP A 825 -20.48 26.26 18.40
CA ASP A 825 -19.95 26.57 17.07
C ASP A 825 -20.42 27.94 16.58
N LEU A 826 -21.66 28.34 16.85
CA LEU A 826 -22.16 29.70 16.59
C LEU A 826 -21.37 30.74 17.41
N CYS A 827 -21.14 30.46 18.69
CA CYS A 827 -20.34 31.32 19.55
C CYS A 827 -18.91 31.49 19.01
N MET A 828 -18.27 30.39 18.59
CA MET A 828 -16.94 30.43 17.95
C MET A 828 -16.93 31.25 16.66
N ILE A 829 -17.94 31.07 15.79
CA ILE A 829 -18.09 31.82 14.53
C ILE A 829 -18.21 33.32 14.80
N LEU A 830 -19.15 33.71 15.67
CA LEU A 830 -19.41 35.11 15.98
C LEU A 830 -18.23 35.77 16.70
N THR A 831 -17.58 35.06 17.63
CA THR A 831 -16.39 35.56 18.34
C THR A 831 -15.22 35.74 17.39
N ALA A 832 -14.96 34.78 16.50
CA ALA A 832 -13.90 34.89 15.51
C ALA A 832 -14.13 36.06 14.54
N PHE A 833 -15.39 36.28 14.14
CA PHE A 833 -15.78 37.39 13.27
C PHE A 833 -15.68 38.75 13.98
N ALA A 834 -16.20 38.87 15.20
CA ALA A 834 -16.28 40.15 15.90
C ALA A 834 -14.93 40.59 16.50
N ALA A 835 -14.11 39.67 17.01
CA ALA A 835 -12.80 39.95 17.62
C ALA A 835 -11.61 39.79 16.64
N PHE A 836 -11.91 39.55 15.36
CA PHE A 836 -10.95 39.31 14.28
C PHE A 836 -9.94 38.21 14.62
N LEU A 837 -10.36 37.12 15.28
CA LEU A 837 -9.43 36.11 15.80
C LEU A 837 -8.87 35.21 14.70
N ARG A 838 -7.58 34.85 14.79
CA ARG A 838 -7.06 33.69 14.06
C ARG A 838 -7.49 32.40 14.75
N PHE A 839 -7.40 31.28 14.04
CA PHE A 839 -7.68 29.96 14.62
C PHE A 839 -6.91 29.73 15.94
N ASP A 840 -5.59 29.92 15.94
CA ASP A 840 -4.76 29.71 17.14
C ASP A 840 -5.16 30.62 18.30
N GLU A 841 -5.63 31.84 18.01
CA GLU A 841 -6.10 32.78 19.03
C GLU A 841 -7.45 32.33 19.60
N LEU A 842 -8.37 31.89 18.74
CA LEU A 842 -9.72 31.45 19.10
C LEU A 842 -9.71 30.19 19.96
N VAL A 843 -8.96 29.15 19.59
CA VAL A 843 -8.95 27.88 20.34
C VAL A 843 -8.11 27.92 21.61
N SER A 844 -7.24 28.93 21.75
CA SER A 844 -6.41 29.13 22.94
C SER A 844 -7.09 29.98 24.01
N LEU A 845 -8.27 30.56 23.74
CA LEU A 845 -9.02 31.32 24.74
C LEU A 845 -9.38 30.41 25.92
N LYS A 846 -9.15 30.90 27.13
CA LYS A 846 -9.60 30.28 28.38
C LYS A 846 -10.84 30.98 28.92
N CYS A 847 -11.54 30.34 29.85
CA CYS A 847 -12.79 30.88 30.40
C CYS A 847 -12.52 32.22 31.12
N ASN A 848 -11.45 32.27 31.93
CA ASN A 848 -10.97 33.48 32.61
C ASN A 848 -10.34 34.56 31.70
N ASP A 849 -10.24 34.32 30.39
CA ASP A 849 -9.86 35.34 29.41
C ASP A 849 -11.06 36.20 28.98
N ILE A 850 -12.29 35.81 29.32
CA ILE A 850 -13.53 36.54 29.02
C ILE A 850 -13.99 37.30 30.26
N ARG A 851 -14.30 38.60 30.10
CA ARG A 851 -14.91 39.41 31.16
C ARG A 851 -16.14 40.12 30.63
N PHE A 852 -17.29 39.90 31.28
CA PHE A 852 -18.55 40.54 30.91
C PHE A 852 -18.73 41.90 31.59
N PHE A 853 -19.23 42.87 30.84
CA PHE A 853 -19.69 44.19 31.28
C PHE A 853 -21.10 44.43 30.75
N ASP A 854 -21.75 45.54 31.12
CA ASP A 854 -23.16 45.79 30.79
C ASP A 854 -23.45 45.78 29.27
N ASN A 855 -22.57 46.41 28.49
CA ASN A 855 -22.76 46.64 27.06
C ASN A 855 -21.69 45.96 26.18
N TYR A 856 -20.76 45.20 26.74
CA TYR A 856 -19.69 44.53 25.98
C TYR A 856 -19.04 43.41 26.81
N PHE A 857 -18.25 42.56 26.17
CA PHE A 857 -17.30 41.69 26.87
C PHE A 857 -15.88 41.94 26.36
N SER A 858 -14.88 41.80 27.24
CA SER A 858 -13.47 41.86 26.85
C SER A 858 -12.86 40.46 26.73
N ILE A 859 -11.93 40.32 25.78
CA ILE A 859 -11.18 39.09 25.52
C ILE A 859 -9.70 39.39 25.72
N LYS A 860 -9.06 38.69 26.66
CA LYS A 860 -7.61 38.75 26.87
C LYS A 860 -6.90 37.73 25.98
N ILE A 861 -6.23 38.21 24.94
CA ILE A 861 -5.41 37.37 24.06
C ILE A 861 -4.01 37.26 24.65
N ARG A 862 -3.68 36.11 25.23
CA ARG A 862 -2.38 35.86 25.90
C ARG A 862 -1.20 35.74 24.94
N LYS A 863 -1.45 35.32 23.70
CA LYS A 863 -0.42 35.11 22.67
C LYS A 863 -1.03 35.34 21.29
N SER A 864 -0.31 36.05 20.43
CA SER A 864 -0.68 36.19 19.03
C SER A 864 0.56 36.09 18.14
N LYS A 865 0.37 35.82 16.85
CA LYS A 865 1.48 35.75 15.86
C LYS A 865 2.28 37.06 15.80
N THR A 866 1.65 38.19 16.10
CA THR A 866 2.24 39.53 16.07
C THR A 866 2.69 40.02 17.46
N ASP A 867 2.53 39.21 18.50
CA ASP A 867 2.97 39.48 19.87
C ASP A 867 4.11 38.52 20.25
N GLN A 868 5.28 38.77 19.67
CA GLN A 868 6.49 37.97 19.92
C GLN A 868 6.99 38.06 21.37
N TYR A 869 6.64 39.12 22.10
CA TYR A 869 7.07 39.39 23.47
C TYR A 869 6.02 39.01 24.53
N ARG A 870 4.87 38.44 24.12
CA ARG A 870 3.78 37.99 25.00
C ARG A 870 3.25 39.07 25.94
N MET A 871 3.21 40.33 25.50
CA MET A 871 2.64 41.41 26.31
C MET A 871 1.13 41.30 26.44
N GLY A 872 0.50 40.45 25.62
CA GLY A 872 -0.94 40.25 25.59
C GLY A 872 -1.66 41.40 24.89
N SER A 873 -2.91 41.16 24.49
CA SER A 873 -3.76 42.20 23.89
C SER A 873 -5.20 42.00 24.35
N GLU A 874 -5.85 43.06 24.79
CA GLU A 874 -7.27 43.05 25.13
C GLU A 874 -8.10 43.53 23.94
N VAL A 875 -9.17 42.79 23.64
CA VAL A 875 -10.12 43.07 22.56
C VAL A 875 -11.51 43.23 23.14
N ILE A 876 -12.22 44.27 22.72
CA ILE A 876 -13.55 44.60 23.25
C ILE A 876 -14.61 44.23 22.21
N VAL A 877 -15.59 43.43 22.59
CA VAL A 877 -16.70 43.01 21.71
C VAL A 877 -18.01 43.55 22.26
N SER A 878 -18.62 44.48 21.53
CA SER A 878 -19.85 45.15 21.93
C SER A 878 -21.09 44.24 21.85
N LYS A 879 -22.07 44.53 22.70
CA LYS A 879 -23.45 44.05 22.55
C LYS A 879 -24.06 44.70 21.31
N GLY A 880 -24.90 43.95 20.60
CA GLY A 880 -25.55 44.40 19.38
C GLY A 880 -26.99 43.89 19.32
N ASP A 881 -27.77 44.45 18.41
CA ASP A 881 -29.24 44.34 18.46
C ASP A 881 -29.82 43.23 17.56
N THR A 882 -28.97 42.45 16.90
CA THR A 882 -29.42 41.35 16.01
C THR A 882 -29.29 39.99 16.68
N VAL A 883 -29.94 38.97 16.08
CA VAL A 883 -29.79 37.55 16.50
C VAL A 883 -28.36 37.03 16.42
N ALA A 884 -27.49 37.69 15.64
CA ALA A 884 -26.08 37.37 15.49
C ALA A 884 -25.19 38.14 16.49
N CYS A 885 -25.76 38.59 17.62
CA CYS A 885 -25.02 39.30 18.65
C CYS A 885 -23.99 38.37 19.34
N PRO A 886 -22.67 38.64 19.23
CA PRO A 886 -21.64 37.82 19.87
C PRO A 886 -21.72 37.87 21.40
N PHE A 887 -22.12 39.00 21.99
CA PHE A 887 -22.28 39.13 23.44
C PHE A 887 -23.38 38.20 23.97
N SER A 888 -24.57 38.26 23.37
CA SER A 888 -25.71 37.43 23.78
C SER A 888 -25.44 35.94 23.53
N MET A 889 -24.78 35.59 22.41
CA MET A 889 -24.40 34.21 22.12
C MET A 889 -23.32 33.69 23.07
N MET A 890 -22.35 34.53 23.47
CA MET A 890 -21.33 34.15 24.45
C MET A 890 -21.96 33.87 25.82
N LYS A 891 -22.87 34.74 26.30
CA LYS A 891 -23.62 34.47 27.54
C LYS A 891 -24.42 33.18 27.46
N ARG A 892 -25.20 33.00 26.38
CA ARG A 892 -25.95 31.76 26.14
C ARG A 892 -25.06 30.51 26.16
N TYR A 893 -23.85 30.60 25.60
CA TYR A 893 -22.90 29.50 25.63
C TYR A 893 -22.37 29.23 27.05
N PHE A 894 -22.03 30.25 27.83
CA PHE A 894 -21.60 30.09 29.23
C PHE A 894 -22.69 29.41 30.08
N ASP A 895 -23.96 29.82 29.90
CA ASP A 895 -25.10 29.28 30.63
C ASP A 895 -25.35 27.80 30.29
N ILE A 896 -25.51 27.48 29.00
CA ILE A 896 -25.82 26.11 28.53
C ILE A 896 -24.65 25.16 28.81
N ALA A 897 -23.40 25.63 28.70
CA ALA A 897 -22.21 24.83 28.95
C ALA A 897 -21.82 24.74 30.42
N CYS A 898 -22.50 25.48 31.31
CA CYS A 898 -22.18 25.63 32.73
C CYS A 898 -20.69 25.99 32.95
N ILE A 899 -20.21 27.02 32.26
CA ILE A 899 -18.81 27.46 32.33
C ILE A 899 -18.60 28.36 33.55
N ASP A 900 -17.62 28.01 34.37
CA ASP A 900 -17.09 28.89 35.41
C ASP A 900 -16.17 29.96 34.79
N GLU A 901 -16.55 31.23 34.97
CA GLU A 901 -15.80 32.41 34.50
C GLU A 901 -14.39 32.49 35.09
N CYS A 902 -14.15 31.93 36.28
CA CYS A 902 -12.83 31.93 36.92
C CYS A 902 -11.93 30.79 36.42
N SER A 903 -12.46 29.86 35.62
CA SER A 903 -11.72 28.66 35.21
C SER A 903 -10.57 28.98 34.25
N ASP A 904 -9.40 28.40 34.51
CA ASP A 904 -8.25 28.42 33.58
C ASP A 904 -8.36 27.33 32.49
N SER A 905 -9.55 26.73 32.35
CA SER A 905 -9.86 25.79 31.27
C SER A 905 -10.05 26.50 29.93
N PHE A 906 -9.76 25.81 28.82
CA PHE A 906 -10.08 26.30 27.48
C PHE A 906 -11.59 26.58 27.37
N LEU A 907 -11.91 27.74 26.78
CA LEU A 907 -13.28 28.21 26.57
C LEU A 907 -14.05 27.30 25.60
N PHE A 908 -13.40 26.94 24.49
CA PHE A 908 -13.98 26.07 23.47
C PHE A 908 -13.36 24.67 23.54
N ARG A 909 -14.06 23.77 24.23
CA ARG A 909 -13.64 22.38 24.42
C ARG A 909 -14.41 21.40 23.53
N PRO A 910 -13.84 20.21 23.24
CA PRO A 910 -14.59 19.08 22.71
C PRO A 910 -15.82 18.74 23.57
N ILE A 911 -16.89 18.28 22.92
CA ILE A 911 -18.16 17.96 23.58
C ILE A 911 -18.31 16.44 23.66
N PHE A 912 -18.75 15.96 24.82
CA PHE A 912 -19.21 14.60 25.05
C PHE A 912 -20.73 14.56 24.91
N ARG A 913 -21.24 13.65 24.07
CA ARG A 913 -22.68 13.47 23.84
C ARG A 913 -23.10 12.07 24.27
N SER A 914 -23.98 11.99 25.26
CA SER A 914 -24.73 10.79 25.64
C SER A 914 -26.19 10.93 25.17
N LYS A 915 -27.01 9.88 25.34
CA LYS A 915 -28.44 9.91 24.96
C LYS A 915 -29.25 10.96 25.75
N SER A 916 -28.79 11.37 26.93
CA SER A 916 -29.52 12.26 27.85
C SER A 916 -28.74 13.54 28.25
N SER A 917 -27.49 13.70 27.82
CA SER A 917 -26.71 14.89 28.17
C SER A 917 -25.67 15.22 27.11
N CYS A 918 -25.49 16.53 26.88
CA CYS A 918 -24.44 17.09 26.05
C CYS A 918 -23.61 18.00 26.95
N LYS A 919 -22.35 17.66 27.23
CA LYS A 919 -21.49 18.41 28.17
C LYS A 919 -20.10 18.62 27.58
N LEU A 920 -19.41 19.68 28.00
CA LEU A 920 -18.00 19.85 27.67
C LEU A 920 -17.18 18.71 28.31
N ILE A 921 -16.20 18.19 27.58
CA ILE A 921 -15.30 17.16 28.10
C ILE A 921 -14.45 17.74 29.24
N TYR A 922 -14.33 17.00 30.35
CA TYR A 922 -13.58 17.42 31.54
C TYR A 922 -12.08 17.66 31.25
N LYS A 923 -11.50 16.89 30.32
CA LYS A 923 -10.12 17.07 29.88
C LYS A 923 -9.92 18.46 29.28
N ASN A 924 -9.08 19.27 29.92
CA ASN A 924 -8.76 20.64 29.51
C ASN A 924 -7.92 20.66 28.21
N LYS A 925 -8.58 20.45 27.06
CA LYS A 925 -7.95 20.37 25.73
C LYS A 925 -8.69 21.26 24.72
N CYS A 926 -7.94 21.98 23.89
CA CYS A 926 -8.48 22.78 22.79
C CYS A 926 -8.93 21.91 21.59
N LEU A 927 -9.72 22.50 20.69
CA LEU A 927 -10.13 21.86 19.43
C LEU A 927 -8.97 21.82 18.43
N SER A 928 -8.79 20.71 17.72
CA SER A 928 -7.82 20.61 16.62
C SER A 928 -8.23 21.46 15.42
N TYR A 929 -7.26 21.88 14.59
CA TYR A 929 -7.53 22.68 13.38
C TYR A 929 -8.55 22.01 12.46
N THR A 930 -8.34 20.73 12.16
CA THR A 930 -9.21 19.95 11.27
C THR A 930 -10.64 19.90 11.81
N ARG A 931 -10.81 19.59 13.11
CA ARG A 931 -12.15 19.49 13.71
C ARG A 931 -12.86 20.84 13.77
N CYS A 932 -12.13 21.89 14.14
CA CYS A 932 -12.64 23.25 14.18
C CYS A 932 -13.04 23.73 12.77
N ARG A 933 -12.20 23.46 11.76
CA ARG A 933 -12.51 23.76 10.35
C ARG A 933 -13.74 23.01 9.87
N GLU A 934 -13.83 21.70 10.09
CA GLU A 934 -14.99 20.89 9.71
C GLU A 934 -16.29 21.41 10.32
N CYS A 935 -16.29 21.70 11.63
CA CYS A 935 -17.49 22.15 12.32
C CYS A 935 -17.92 23.54 11.86
N LEU A 936 -17.01 24.53 11.90
CA LEU A 936 -17.35 25.92 11.61
C LEU A 936 -17.60 26.15 10.12
N VAL A 937 -16.75 25.60 9.23
CA VAL A 937 -16.97 25.74 7.77
C VAL A 937 -18.18 24.92 7.33
N GLY A 938 -18.42 23.75 7.93
CA GLY A 938 -19.61 22.95 7.67
C GLY A 938 -20.89 23.76 7.89
N ARG A 939 -21.01 24.45 9.04
CA ARG A 939 -22.15 25.31 9.34
C ARG A 939 -22.25 26.54 8.44
N LEU A 940 -21.13 27.22 8.20
CA LEU A 940 -21.12 28.39 7.33
C LEU A 940 -21.56 28.06 5.90
N LYS A 941 -21.27 26.86 5.41
CA LYS A 941 -21.70 26.42 4.07
C LYS A 941 -23.22 26.29 3.91
N GLU A 942 -23.97 26.13 5.00
CA GLU A 942 -25.45 26.09 4.96
C GLU A 942 -26.04 27.43 4.46
N VAL A 943 -25.33 28.54 4.68
CA VAL A 943 -25.78 29.89 4.30
C VAL A 943 -24.90 30.57 3.25
N ALA A 944 -23.64 30.13 3.11
CA ALA A 944 -22.66 30.71 2.19
C ALA A 944 -22.67 30.05 0.80
N GLY A 945 -23.46 28.99 0.58
CA GLY A 945 -23.59 28.31 -0.70
C GLY A 945 -22.24 27.82 -1.26
N ASN A 946 -21.92 28.25 -2.49
CA ASN A 946 -20.72 27.83 -3.24
C ASN A 946 -19.46 28.65 -2.93
N LEU A 947 -19.50 29.57 -1.96
CA LEU A 947 -18.33 30.38 -1.60
C LEU A 947 -17.16 29.51 -1.13
N ASP A 948 -15.94 29.86 -1.57
CA ASP A 948 -14.71 29.22 -1.15
C ASP A 948 -14.23 29.79 0.19
N ILE A 949 -14.81 29.26 1.27
CA ILE A 949 -14.62 29.75 2.64
C ILE A 949 -13.67 28.87 3.48
N GLY A 950 -12.97 29.51 4.42
CA GLY A 950 -12.17 28.85 5.45
C GLY A 950 -12.22 29.60 6.78
N LEU A 951 -11.49 29.13 7.79
CA LEU A 951 -11.50 29.79 9.11
C LEU A 951 -11.01 31.26 9.06
N HIS A 952 -10.12 31.58 8.12
CA HIS A 952 -9.67 32.96 7.89
C HIS A 952 -10.75 33.87 7.27
N SER A 953 -11.79 33.31 6.65
CA SER A 953 -12.90 34.07 6.08
C SER A 953 -13.70 34.83 7.14
N LEU A 954 -13.73 34.35 8.39
CA LEU A 954 -14.37 35.03 9.52
C LEU A 954 -13.60 36.28 9.92
N ARG A 955 -12.28 36.16 10.07
CA ARG A 955 -11.39 37.28 10.38
C ARG A 955 -11.38 38.33 9.27
N ALA A 956 -11.32 37.88 8.01
CA ALA A 956 -11.37 38.77 6.85
C ALA A 956 -12.74 39.44 6.71
N GLY A 957 -13.83 38.70 6.96
CA GLY A 957 -15.20 39.22 6.96
C GLY A 957 -15.41 40.32 8.00
N GLY A 958 -14.97 40.11 9.24
CA GLY A 958 -15.07 41.13 10.29
C GLY A 958 -14.28 42.39 9.95
N ALA A 959 -13.03 42.22 9.48
CA ALA A 959 -12.18 43.34 9.06
C ALA A 959 -12.81 44.14 7.91
N SER A 960 -13.35 43.44 6.91
CA SER A 960 -14.02 44.05 5.75
C SER A 960 -15.31 44.77 6.16
N ALA A 961 -16.08 44.21 7.10
CA ALA A 961 -17.28 44.86 7.61
C ALA A 961 -16.96 46.17 8.35
N ALA A 962 -15.90 46.20 9.16
CA ALA A 962 -15.47 47.41 9.85
C ALA A 962 -14.92 48.48 8.88
N ALA A 963 -14.14 48.07 7.87
CA ALA A 963 -13.61 48.98 6.85
C ALA A 963 -14.74 49.62 6.02
N ASN A 964 -15.71 48.81 5.56
CA ASN A 964 -16.85 49.30 4.77
C ASN A 964 -17.85 50.14 5.60
N ALA A 965 -17.84 50.00 6.93
CA ALA A 965 -18.62 50.85 7.84
C ALA A 965 -17.88 52.14 8.24
N SER A 966 -16.75 52.46 7.59
CA SER A 966 -15.94 53.66 7.84
C SER A 966 -15.47 53.81 9.30
N VAL A 967 -15.26 52.68 10.00
CA VAL A 967 -14.69 52.70 11.35
C VAL A 967 -13.26 53.26 11.30
N ASN A 968 -12.91 54.10 12.27
CA ASN A 968 -11.58 54.70 12.36
C ASN A 968 -10.46 53.65 12.20
N GLU A 969 -9.58 53.88 11.23
CA GLU A 969 -8.55 52.94 10.80
C GLU A 969 -7.63 52.47 11.93
N ARG A 970 -7.20 53.41 12.79
CA ARG A 970 -6.36 53.10 13.96
C ARG A 970 -7.07 52.14 14.91
N CYS A 971 -8.38 52.29 15.09
CA CYS A 971 -9.15 51.50 16.05
C CYS A 971 -9.26 50.05 15.61
N TRP A 972 -9.67 49.79 14.37
CA TRP A 972 -9.83 48.40 13.91
C TRP A 972 -8.47 47.76 13.50
N LYS A 973 -7.44 48.55 13.17
CA LYS A 973 -6.04 48.06 13.06
C LYS A 973 -5.52 47.53 14.40
N ARG A 974 -5.76 48.27 15.49
CA ARG A 974 -5.45 47.84 16.87
C ARG A 974 -6.29 46.61 17.24
N HIS A 975 -7.58 46.62 16.92
CA HIS A 975 -8.50 45.50 17.17
C HIS A 975 -8.05 44.20 16.51
N GLY A 976 -7.61 44.25 15.25
CA GLY A 976 -7.06 43.10 14.54
C GLY A 976 -5.59 42.82 14.79
N ARG A 977 -4.89 43.63 15.59
CA ARG A 977 -3.50 43.37 16.04
C ARG A 977 -2.50 43.28 14.89
N TRP A 978 -2.67 44.10 13.85
CA TRP A 978 -1.74 44.15 12.71
C TRP A 978 -0.60 45.15 12.96
N ARG A 979 0.65 44.74 12.68
CA ARG A 979 1.85 45.59 12.82
C ARG A 979 2.05 46.57 11.65
N SER A 980 1.73 46.16 10.42
CA SER A 980 1.91 46.96 9.21
C SER A 980 0.60 47.20 8.46
N GLU A 981 0.54 48.28 7.67
CA GLU A 981 -0.60 48.56 6.79
C GLU A 981 -0.80 47.47 5.73
N SER A 982 0.30 47.02 5.11
CA SER A 982 0.25 45.91 4.14
C SER A 982 -0.38 44.63 4.68
N ALA A 983 -0.17 44.32 5.98
CA ALA A 983 -0.76 43.16 6.62
C ALA A 983 -2.24 43.36 6.96
N LYS A 984 -2.68 44.61 7.15
CA LYS A 984 -4.06 45.02 7.39
C LYS A 984 -4.86 44.97 6.09
N ASP A 985 -4.37 45.62 5.04
CA ASP A 985 -4.98 45.72 3.70
C ASP A 985 -5.12 44.34 3.04
N GLY A 986 -4.25 43.40 3.39
CA GLY A 986 -4.35 42.01 2.95
C GLY A 986 -5.67 41.30 3.33
N TYR A 987 -6.38 41.75 4.38
CA TYR A 987 -7.62 41.15 4.88
C TYR A 987 -8.90 41.87 4.44
N ILE A 988 -8.80 43.04 3.80
CA ILE A 988 -9.95 43.87 3.42
C ILE A 988 -10.46 43.44 2.04
N ALA A 989 -11.78 43.33 1.91
CA ALA A 989 -12.49 43.29 0.65
C ALA A 989 -13.44 44.51 0.61
N ASP A 990 -13.14 45.47 -0.27
CA ASP A 990 -13.95 46.67 -0.46
C ASP A 990 -15.30 46.32 -1.09
N SER A 991 -16.36 46.95 -0.59
CA SER A 991 -17.70 46.76 -1.16
C SER A 991 -17.75 47.26 -2.61
N LEU A 992 -18.63 46.67 -3.41
CA LEU A 992 -18.88 47.13 -4.78
C LEU A 992 -19.26 48.61 -4.79
N HIS A 993 -20.04 49.05 -3.81
CA HIS A 993 -20.44 50.46 -3.67
C HIS A 993 -19.23 51.39 -3.47
N SER A 994 -18.31 51.03 -2.58
CA SER A 994 -17.07 51.79 -2.31
C SER A 994 -16.12 51.80 -3.52
N ARG A 995 -16.10 50.72 -4.31
CA ARG A 995 -15.31 50.68 -5.54
C ARG A 995 -15.93 51.52 -6.66
N LEU A 996 -17.26 51.50 -6.76
CA LEU A 996 -18.03 52.31 -7.72
C LEU A 996 -18.03 53.79 -7.36
N SER A 997 -17.87 54.17 -6.08
CA SER A 997 -17.82 55.58 -5.69
C SER A 997 -16.63 56.30 -6.30
N VAL A 998 -15.52 55.59 -6.56
CA VAL A 998 -14.36 56.15 -7.26
C VAL A 998 -14.76 56.64 -8.64
N THR A 999 -15.34 55.78 -9.48
CA THR A 999 -15.76 56.17 -10.84
C THR A 999 -16.98 57.09 -10.82
N LYS A 1000 -17.91 56.91 -9.89
CA LYS A 1000 -19.07 57.81 -9.70
C LYS A 1000 -18.64 59.23 -9.32
N SER A 1001 -17.55 59.39 -8.58
CA SER A 1001 -17.00 60.70 -8.22
C SER A 1001 -16.28 61.42 -9.38
N LEU A 1002 -15.86 60.67 -10.42
CA LEU A 1002 -15.29 61.26 -11.64
C LEU A 1002 -16.36 61.90 -12.53
N ASN A 1003 -17.64 61.57 -12.31
CA ASN A 1003 -18.81 62.10 -13.03
C ASN A 1003 -18.68 62.01 -14.57
N LEU A 1004 -18.11 60.90 -15.05
CA LEU A 1004 -17.92 60.55 -16.46
C LEU A 1004 -19.16 59.86 -17.06
#